data_AF-A0A2B7XSI8-F1
#
_entry.id   AF-A0A2B7XSI8-F1
#
_cell.length_a   1.000
_cell.length_b   1.000
_cell.length_c   1.000
_cell.angle_alpha   90.00
_cell.angle_beta   90.00
_cell.angle_gamma   90.00
#
_symmetry.space_group_name_H-M   'P 1'
#
loop_
_entity.id
_entity.type
_entity.pdbx_description
1 polymer ?
#
loop_
_entity_poly.entity_id
_entity_poly.type
_entity_poly.pdbx_seq_one_letter_code
_entity_poly.pdbx_strand_id
1 'polypeptide(L)'
;MAANPGPVATHDQIVQYTAVPKYDQYGHGPNNKGGNPPPAPLRRFPIRSLFLIIIPPLLAAYFVIVQTMLASPDPDTAPYGHRNATWVFYSWFLLGVWGLSMSNYGLQGVEAAMLERRFWAPRNSHVLSMHAEGTWTSLGGWITLAKAVIRREGKPSQLVGRLWVLLAALSLAMYIALPLSGLAMELKDGYVKASGHPEVLGHNWLNYNDRQPQTELPRAKAAWLGGAPMTLPGASIIYSNSDTNRAEHESLKGLPNSLPMEGGLLDVFLAPQAENPVQGNAWGLRLGYKCDLVKSKSEFTILSQRSSDLYQSSPSGFRTRFKPADNTFFTRNNQTITFWNSSNPPYAGNTWAYGETGQIPLPGVDVPGNVPWRNASTFDDEGLHVAGSLLEIALWQLRTTASYENEVEYTFNETMEPTIGDMGSPFFLDQNNRFALNESFFPKKVHLDGEDKFNVSAIADAPEYATFVRADNIVTISPPIGLRCLYQYETGYADLNPESTTFTSFTATPRPKPGAVNTSPPFGVITEQILNQTYYDLYAADNGATSQFYSNSLIYTSFVRPEMLLGSVMRAFAMDALELMYDGANSFNGAYEHENLTSTKVGRILGPGEVPMLLPTILFCIWAVGCVVIGVIYGFQRRRAETLSADLAEDIRRGMPSSAGIMSNTTR
;
A
#
# COMPACT_ATOMS: atom_id res chain seq x y z
N MET A 1 28.98 8.86 58.65
CA MET A 1 28.78 7.45 59.03
C MET A 1 29.37 6.59 57.92
N ALA A 2 30.51 5.99 58.22
CA ALA A 2 31.22 5.10 57.32
C ALA A 2 30.55 3.72 57.30
N ALA A 3 30.47 3.09 56.13
CA ALA A 3 30.24 1.66 56.00
C ALA A 3 31.27 1.09 55.00
N ASN A 4 31.99 0.08 55.47
CA ASN A 4 33.08 -0.62 54.80
C ASN A 4 32.68 -1.30 53.47
N PRO A 5 33.61 -1.45 52.52
CA PRO A 5 33.48 -2.38 51.40
C PRO A 5 33.89 -3.79 51.86
N GLY A 6 32.97 -4.75 51.77
CA GLY A 6 33.23 -6.19 51.94
C GLY A 6 33.67 -6.86 50.62
N PRO A 7 34.28 -8.05 50.69
CA PRO A 7 35.22 -8.54 49.69
C PRO A 7 34.58 -9.20 48.46
N VAL A 8 35.34 -9.10 47.36
CA VAL A 8 35.16 -9.84 46.11
C VAL A 8 35.23 -11.35 46.37
N ALA A 9 34.18 -12.07 45.99
CA ALA A 9 34.16 -13.53 45.96
C ALA A 9 34.06 -14.02 44.50
N THR A 10 34.98 -14.90 44.16
CA THR A 10 35.21 -15.50 42.86
C THR A 10 34.23 -16.62 42.51
N HIS A 11 34.09 -16.75 41.19
CA HIS A 11 33.49 -17.75 40.31
C HIS A 11 33.41 -19.24 40.72
N ASP A 12 32.86 -19.57 41.89
CA ASP A 12 32.39 -20.93 42.18
C ASP A 12 31.17 -20.87 43.12
N GLN A 13 30.06 -21.47 42.69
CA GLN A 13 28.81 -21.78 43.41
C GLN A 13 27.54 -21.18 42.77
N ILE A 14 27.07 -21.74 41.64
CA ILE A 14 25.62 -21.97 41.41
C ILE A 14 25.45 -23.26 40.56
N VAL A 15 24.56 -24.15 41.04
CA VAL A 15 24.04 -25.42 40.45
C VAL A 15 24.87 -26.71 40.64
N GLN A 16 24.79 -27.27 41.85
CA GLN A 16 24.72 -28.72 42.06
C GLN A 16 23.30 -29.20 41.72
N TYR A 17 23.14 -30.09 40.73
CA TYR A 17 22.18 -31.20 40.69
C TYR A 17 22.48 -32.04 39.44
N THR A 18 23.55 -32.84 39.51
CA THR A 18 23.72 -34.00 38.62
C THR A 18 23.83 -35.21 39.53
N ALA A 19 22.73 -35.96 39.62
CA ALA A 19 22.72 -37.27 40.22
C ALA A 19 23.66 -38.18 39.41
N VAL A 20 24.81 -38.48 40.00
CA VAL A 20 25.73 -39.51 39.53
C VAL A 20 25.03 -40.87 39.69
N PRO A 21 24.91 -41.71 38.65
CA PRO A 21 24.46 -43.07 38.85
C PRO A 21 25.55 -43.84 39.62
N LYS A 22 25.15 -44.46 40.74
CA LYS A 22 25.96 -45.41 41.50
C LYS A 22 26.49 -46.49 40.56
N TYR A 23 27.81 -46.65 40.52
CA TYR A 23 28.44 -47.90 40.12
C TYR A 23 28.22 -48.91 41.24
N ASP A 24 27.31 -49.85 41.04
CA ASP A 24 27.24 -51.05 41.88
C ASP A 24 28.44 -51.95 41.54
N GLN A 25 29.41 -51.98 42.47
CA GLN A 25 30.44 -53.01 42.53
C GLN A 25 29.79 -54.37 42.75
N TYR A 26 29.70 -55.20 41.70
CA TYR A 26 29.48 -56.62 41.87
C TYR A 26 30.81 -57.31 42.22
N GLY A 27 30.79 -58.01 43.36
CA GLY A 27 31.93 -58.66 43.97
C GLY A 27 32.56 -59.77 43.13
N HIS A 28 33.86 -59.94 43.35
CA HIS A 28 34.62 -61.11 42.95
C HIS A 28 34.10 -62.37 43.67
N GLY A 29 33.72 -63.37 42.88
CA GLY A 29 33.53 -64.77 43.28
C GLY A 29 33.60 -65.67 42.04
N PRO A 30 34.27 -66.85 42.10
CA PRO A 30 34.96 -67.40 40.94
C PRO A 30 34.14 -68.40 40.11
N ASN A 31 34.61 -68.57 38.86
CA ASN A 31 34.32 -69.68 37.93
C ASN A 31 32.86 -69.85 37.47
N ASN A 32 32.57 -69.34 36.27
CA ASN A 32 31.79 -70.13 35.32
C ASN A 32 32.14 -69.83 33.85
N LYS A 33 32.13 -70.91 33.08
CA LYS A 33 32.64 -71.07 31.72
C LYS A 33 31.99 -70.11 30.72
N GLY A 34 32.78 -69.71 29.71
CA GLY A 34 32.37 -68.85 28.60
C GLY A 34 31.20 -69.39 27.80
N GLY A 35 29.99 -69.00 28.20
CA GLY A 35 28.81 -68.95 27.36
C GLY A 35 28.48 -67.49 27.08
N ASN A 36 28.42 -67.11 25.79
CA ASN A 36 27.93 -65.80 25.40
C ASN A 36 26.55 -65.56 26.04
N PRO A 37 26.29 -64.36 26.61
CA PRO A 37 24.93 -64.04 27.05
C PRO A 37 23.97 -64.16 25.86
N PRO A 38 22.76 -64.69 26.06
CA PRO A 38 21.78 -64.82 24.98
C PRO A 38 21.44 -63.43 24.42
N PRO A 39 21.26 -63.29 23.09
CA PRO A 39 20.94 -62.01 22.49
C PRO A 39 19.63 -61.45 23.07
N ALA A 40 19.63 -60.16 23.38
CA ALA A 40 18.47 -59.49 23.96
C ALA A 40 17.20 -59.68 23.08
N PRO A 41 16.02 -59.90 23.67
CA PRO A 41 14.79 -60.12 22.93
C PRO A 41 14.38 -58.87 22.15
N LEU A 42 13.97 -59.05 20.88
CA LEU A 42 13.50 -57.98 20.01
C LEU A 42 12.15 -57.41 20.53
N ARG A 43 12.12 -56.10 20.84
CA ARG A 43 10.93 -55.38 21.33
C ARG A 43 10.51 -54.28 20.34
N ARG A 44 9.26 -53.81 20.46
CA ARG A 44 8.75 -52.63 19.73
C ARG A 44 8.73 -51.43 20.67
N PHE A 45 9.04 -50.26 20.16
CA PHE A 45 9.05 -49.00 20.90
C PHE A 45 8.23 -47.95 20.16
N PRO A 46 6.88 -48.08 20.15
CA PRO A 46 6.01 -47.29 19.27
C PRO A 46 6.02 -45.80 19.63
N ILE A 47 6.25 -45.44 20.89
CA ILE A 47 6.19 -44.05 21.38
C ILE A 47 7.18 -43.14 20.64
N ARG A 48 8.46 -43.55 20.52
CA ARG A 48 9.48 -42.79 19.77
C ARG A 48 9.12 -42.58 18.31
N SER A 49 8.57 -43.61 17.69
CA SER A 49 8.16 -43.57 16.28
C SER A 49 6.96 -42.66 16.07
N LEU A 50 6.00 -42.66 17.01
CA LEU A 50 4.89 -41.73 17.00
C LEU A 50 5.37 -40.27 17.14
N PHE A 51 6.29 -39.98 18.07
CA PHE A 51 6.87 -38.64 18.19
C PHE A 51 7.55 -38.17 16.89
N LEU A 52 8.30 -39.05 16.22
CA LEU A 52 8.99 -38.72 14.97
C LEU A 52 8.04 -38.50 13.79
N ILE A 53 6.89 -39.19 13.76
CA ILE A 53 5.90 -39.07 12.67
C ILE A 53 4.96 -37.88 12.89
N ILE A 54 4.66 -37.53 14.15
CA ILE A 54 3.63 -36.53 14.48
C ILE A 54 4.22 -35.15 14.69
N ILE A 55 5.29 -35.01 15.48
CA ILE A 55 5.79 -33.69 15.90
C ILE A 55 6.36 -32.88 14.73
N PRO A 56 7.21 -33.44 13.84
CA PRO A 56 7.77 -32.66 12.75
C PRO A 56 6.74 -32.10 11.77
N PRO A 57 5.73 -32.86 11.31
CA PRO A 57 4.66 -32.29 10.49
C PRO A 57 3.81 -31.25 11.22
N LEU A 58 3.53 -31.42 12.52
CA LEU A 58 2.77 -30.44 13.28
C LEU A 58 3.50 -29.09 13.38
N LEU A 59 4.81 -29.08 13.59
CA LEU A 59 5.59 -27.85 13.61
C LEU A 59 5.69 -27.19 12.24
N ALA A 60 5.91 -27.99 11.18
CA ALA A 60 5.93 -27.47 9.83
C ALA A 60 4.58 -26.86 9.45
N ALA A 61 3.47 -27.54 9.77
CA ALA A 61 2.12 -27.04 9.55
C ALA A 61 1.86 -25.75 10.35
N TYR A 62 2.28 -25.70 11.62
CA TYR A 62 2.15 -24.50 12.45
C TYR A 62 2.89 -23.32 11.83
N PHE A 63 4.13 -23.49 11.37
CA PHE A 63 4.89 -22.43 10.72
C PHE A 63 4.24 -21.95 9.41
N VAL A 64 3.71 -22.88 8.60
CA VAL A 64 2.96 -22.55 7.38
C VAL A 64 1.71 -21.73 7.70
N ILE A 65 0.98 -22.07 8.77
CA ILE A 65 -0.18 -21.28 9.23
C ILE A 65 0.27 -19.87 9.65
N VAL A 66 1.39 -19.75 10.37
CA VAL A 66 1.94 -18.43 10.75
C VAL A 66 2.25 -17.61 9.49
N GLN A 67 2.94 -18.19 8.52
CA GLN A 67 3.31 -17.53 7.27
C GLN A 67 2.09 -17.10 6.42
N THR A 68 1.03 -17.91 6.38
CA THR A 68 -0.09 -17.72 5.43
C THR A 68 -1.30 -17.02 6.01
N MET A 69 -1.55 -17.13 7.32
CA MET A 69 -2.77 -16.62 7.95
C MET A 69 -2.53 -15.57 9.04
N LEU A 70 -1.31 -15.48 9.60
CA LEU A 70 -1.03 -14.63 10.76
C LEU A 70 0.00 -13.53 10.50
N ALA A 71 0.88 -13.71 9.52
CA ALA A 71 1.80 -12.69 9.07
C ALA A 71 1.11 -11.71 8.13
N SER A 72 1.19 -10.41 8.45
CA SER A 72 0.79 -9.34 7.54
C SER A 72 1.83 -9.26 6.41
N PRO A 73 1.43 -9.34 5.13
CA PRO A 73 2.36 -9.32 4.00
C PRO A 73 3.12 -8.00 3.89
N ASP A 74 2.43 -6.89 4.14
CA ASP A 74 2.97 -5.53 4.01
C ASP A 74 2.50 -4.63 5.18
N PRO A 75 3.15 -4.76 6.35
CA PRO A 75 2.79 -3.98 7.53
C PRO A 75 3.12 -2.49 7.39
N ASP A 76 3.94 -2.10 6.39
CA ASP A 76 4.37 -0.72 6.22
C ASP A 76 3.32 0.06 5.39
N THR A 77 2.65 -0.58 4.43
CA THR A 77 1.48 -0.02 3.73
C THR A 77 0.20 -0.13 4.56
N ALA A 78 0.01 -1.24 5.28
CA ALA A 78 -1.20 -1.52 6.04
C ALA A 78 -0.87 -2.16 7.40
N PRO A 79 -0.71 -1.35 8.47
CA PRO A 79 -0.33 -1.84 9.79
C PRO A 79 -1.52 -2.49 10.51
N TYR A 80 -2.16 -3.50 9.90
CA TYR A 80 -3.27 -4.25 10.46
C TYR A 80 -2.93 -5.73 10.58
N GLY A 81 -3.40 -6.37 11.65
CA GLY A 81 -3.37 -7.83 11.81
C GLY A 81 -4.64 -8.39 12.43
N HIS A 82 -5.04 -9.58 12.00
CA HIS A 82 -6.21 -10.30 12.50
C HIS A 82 -6.26 -10.43 14.03
N ARG A 83 -5.11 -10.66 14.67
CA ARG A 83 -4.98 -10.89 16.11
C ARG A 83 -3.65 -10.35 16.63
N ASN A 84 -3.62 -10.11 17.94
CA ASN A 84 -2.37 -9.76 18.62
C ASN A 84 -1.37 -10.94 18.49
N ALA A 85 -0.28 -10.69 17.77
CA ALA A 85 0.69 -11.69 17.39
C ALA A 85 1.73 -11.99 18.47
N THR A 86 1.75 -11.28 19.59
CA THR A 86 2.77 -11.45 20.65
C THR A 86 2.91 -12.90 21.12
N TRP A 87 1.78 -13.57 21.39
CA TRP A 87 1.81 -14.98 21.84
C TRP A 87 2.20 -15.94 20.73
N VAL A 88 1.81 -15.66 19.48
CA VAL A 88 2.19 -16.47 18.32
C VAL A 88 3.70 -16.43 18.13
N PHE A 89 4.28 -15.23 18.20
CA PHE A 89 5.72 -15.01 18.10
C PHE A 89 6.48 -15.77 19.19
N TYR A 90 6.15 -15.59 20.47
CA TYR A 90 6.86 -16.28 21.56
C TYR A 90 6.60 -17.79 21.61
N SER A 91 5.39 -18.24 21.31
CA SER A 91 5.07 -19.68 21.30
C SER A 91 5.83 -20.43 20.22
N TRP A 92 6.11 -19.79 19.07
CA TRP A 92 6.95 -20.39 18.04
C TRP A 92 8.35 -20.76 18.54
N PHE A 93 9.01 -19.87 19.28
CA PHE A 93 10.33 -20.16 19.84
C PHE A 93 10.30 -21.32 20.84
N LEU A 94 9.27 -21.38 21.70
CA LEU A 94 9.09 -22.50 22.63
C LEU A 94 8.87 -23.80 21.86
N LEU A 95 7.93 -23.82 20.92
CA LEU A 95 7.61 -25.01 20.11
C LEU A 95 8.81 -25.49 19.30
N GLY A 96 9.63 -24.57 18.77
CA GLY A 96 10.86 -24.90 18.04
C GLY A 96 11.90 -25.63 18.88
N VAL A 97 12.18 -25.13 20.09
CA VAL A 97 13.17 -25.74 21.02
C VAL A 97 12.72 -27.12 21.49
N TRP A 98 11.45 -27.24 21.90
CA TRP A 98 10.87 -28.51 22.33
C TRP A 98 10.77 -29.51 21.17
N GLY A 99 10.36 -29.03 20.01
CA GLY A 99 10.24 -29.82 18.79
C GLY A 99 11.55 -30.44 18.31
N LEU A 100 12.64 -29.67 18.35
CA LEU A 100 13.98 -30.17 18.05
C LEU A 100 14.37 -31.33 18.98
N SER A 101 14.12 -31.16 20.28
CA SER A 101 14.43 -32.15 21.31
C SER A 101 13.62 -33.44 21.12
N MET A 102 12.32 -33.31 20.85
CA MET A 102 11.42 -34.43 20.61
C MET A 102 11.72 -35.17 19.29
N SER A 103 12.12 -34.44 18.25
CA SER A 103 12.57 -35.04 17.00
C SER A 103 13.86 -35.83 17.18
N ASN A 104 14.84 -35.28 17.90
CA ASN A 104 16.09 -35.99 18.21
C ASN A 104 15.81 -37.28 19.01
N TYR A 105 14.89 -37.23 19.98
CA TYR A 105 14.43 -38.40 20.72
C TYR A 105 13.84 -39.50 19.80
N GLY A 106 13.06 -39.10 18.80
CA GLY A 106 12.52 -40.00 17.78
C GLY A 106 13.56 -40.56 16.81
N LEU A 107 14.47 -39.71 16.33
CA LEU A 107 15.54 -40.06 15.39
C LEU A 107 16.52 -41.07 15.98
N GLN A 108 16.91 -40.93 17.25
CA GLN A 108 17.74 -41.92 17.96
C GLN A 108 17.09 -43.31 18.00
N GLY A 109 15.75 -43.37 18.08
CA GLY A 109 15.02 -44.63 18.05
C GLY A 109 15.03 -45.30 16.68
N VAL A 110 14.95 -44.50 15.62
CA VAL A 110 15.03 -44.97 14.23
C VAL A 110 16.46 -45.35 13.85
N GLU A 111 17.45 -44.62 14.33
CA GLU A 111 18.87 -44.92 14.16
C GLU A 111 19.21 -46.35 14.61
N ALA A 112 18.78 -46.75 15.81
CA ALA A 112 18.98 -48.10 16.32
C ALA A 112 18.34 -49.17 15.41
N ALA A 113 17.14 -48.92 14.88
CA ALA A 113 16.48 -49.84 13.95
C ALA A 113 17.20 -49.91 12.58
N MET A 114 17.72 -48.78 12.09
CA MET A 114 18.41 -48.71 10.81
C MET A 114 19.78 -49.39 10.89
N LEU A 115 20.55 -49.21 11.97
CA LEU A 115 21.87 -49.84 12.15
C LEU A 115 21.83 -51.38 12.14
N GLU A 116 20.72 -51.99 12.55
CA GLU A 116 20.50 -53.45 12.46
C GLU A 116 20.34 -53.94 10.99
N ARG A 117 20.12 -53.06 10.02
CA ARG A 117 19.97 -53.42 8.60
C ARG A 117 21.29 -53.35 7.85
N ARG A 118 21.57 -54.38 7.04
CA ARG A 118 22.80 -54.50 6.23
C ARG A 118 23.13 -53.28 5.37
N PHE A 119 22.13 -52.56 4.86
CA PHE A 119 22.36 -51.38 4.02
C PHE A 119 22.93 -50.18 4.80
N TRP A 120 22.53 -50.03 6.07
CA TRP A 120 22.89 -48.91 6.95
C TRP A 120 23.97 -49.27 7.97
N ALA A 121 24.28 -50.56 8.11
CA ALA A 121 25.26 -51.06 9.07
C ALA A 121 26.63 -50.36 8.93
N PRO A 122 27.28 -50.03 10.07
CA PRO A 122 28.57 -49.37 10.07
C PRO A 122 29.65 -50.31 9.52
N ARG A 123 30.57 -49.76 8.71
CA ARG A 123 31.66 -50.55 8.09
C ARG A 123 32.88 -50.68 9.00
N ASN A 124 33.09 -49.72 9.89
CA ASN A 124 34.27 -49.60 10.74
C ASN A 124 33.83 -49.25 12.17
N SER A 125 34.65 -49.62 13.16
CA SER A 125 34.44 -49.30 14.58
C SER A 125 34.33 -47.79 14.85
N HIS A 126 35.10 -46.97 14.11
CA HIS A 126 35.05 -45.51 14.21
C HIS A 126 33.68 -44.93 13.80
N VAL A 127 33.03 -45.51 12.80
CA VAL A 127 31.68 -45.07 12.38
C VAL A 127 30.66 -45.41 13.46
N LEU A 128 30.79 -46.59 14.06
CA LEU A 128 29.91 -47.02 15.14
C LEU A 128 30.09 -46.16 16.41
N SER A 129 31.32 -45.77 16.76
CA SER A 129 31.55 -44.87 17.90
C SER A 129 30.94 -43.49 17.67
N MET A 130 31.02 -42.95 16.45
CA MET A 130 30.36 -41.67 16.13
C MET A 130 28.83 -41.71 16.26
N HIS A 131 28.20 -42.85 15.95
CA HIS A 131 26.78 -43.06 16.19
C HIS A 131 26.47 -43.19 17.70
N ALA A 132 27.32 -43.89 18.47
CA ALA A 132 27.15 -44.04 19.92
C ALA A 132 27.27 -42.72 20.69
N GLU A 133 28.12 -41.81 20.19
CA GLU A 133 28.28 -40.46 20.73
C GLU A 133 27.22 -39.47 20.22
N GLY A 134 26.31 -39.88 19.32
CA GLY A 134 25.25 -39.00 18.79
C GLY A 134 25.76 -37.83 17.95
N THR A 135 26.97 -37.94 17.40
CA THR A 135 27.69 -36.82 16.74
C THR A 135 26.96 -36.23 15.52
N TRP A 136 26.00 -36.94 14.92
CA TRP A 136 25.17 -36.43 13.82
C TRP A 136 24.16 -35.37 14.26
N THR A 137 23.91 -35.21 15.57
CA THR A 137 23.11 -34.10 16.14
C THR A 137 23.95 -32.93 16.63
N SER A 138 25.28 -33.09 16.72
CA SER A 138 26.15 -32.12 17.39
C SER A 138 26.94 -31.27 16.41
N LEU A 139 27.07 -29.98 16.74
CA LEU A 139 27.90 -29.01 16.02
C LEU A 139 29.35 -29.49 15.88
N GLY A 140 29.90 -30.12 16.92
CA GLY A 140 31.26 -30.67 16.89
C GLY A 140 31.45 -31.76 15.85
N GLY A 141 30.46 -32.65 15.69
CA GLY A 141 30.47 -33.69 14.66
C GLY A 141 30.44 -33.11 13.25
N TRP A 142 29.60 -32.10 13.02
CA TRP A 142 29.50 -31.43 11.72
C TRP A 142 30.75 -30.65 11.35
N ILE A 143 31.36 -29.92 12.28
CA ILE A 143 32.60 -29.16 12.04
C ILE A 143 33.75 -30.11 11.68
N THR A 144 33.82 -31.27 12.35
CA THR A 144 34.83 -32.28 12.07
C THR A 144 34.67 -32.84 10.66
N LEU A 145 33.44 -33.12 10.24
CA LEU A 145 33.18 -33.54 8.86
C LEU A 145 33.48 -32.43 7.84
N ALA A 146 33.08 -31.19 8.11
CA ALA A 146 33.35 -30.06 7.22
C ALA A 146 34.86 -29.87 7.01
N LYS A 147 35.67 -29.96 8.08
CA LYS A 147 37.14 -29.92 7.99
C LYS A 147 37.69 -31.06 7.14
N ALA A 148 37.20 -32.28 7.32
CA ALA A 148 37.64 -33.44 6.53
C ALA A 148 37.28 -33.30 5.04
N VAL A 149 36.10 -32.74 4.72
CA VAL A 149 35.66 -32.46 3.35
C VAL A 149 36.49 -31.36 2.70
N ILE A 150 36.75 -30.26 3.41
CA ILE A 150 37.59 -29.15 2.93
C ILE A 150 39.03 -29.63 2.67
N ARG A 151 39.56 -30.51 3.52
CA ARG A 151 40.88 -31.14 3.36
C ARG A 151 40.91 -32.23 2.28
N ARG A 152 39.78 -32.50 1.60
CA ARG A 152 39.62 -33.54 0.56
C ARG A 152 40.02 -34.94 1.03
N GLU A 153 39.83 -35.28 2.31
CA GLU A 153 40.21 -36.57 2.90
C GLU A 153 39.29 -37.75 2.50
N GLY A 154 38.64 -37.68 1.32
CA GLY A 154 37.76 -38.72 0.78
C GLY A 154 36.27 -38.36 0.76
N LYS A 155 35.40 -39.32 0.36
CA LYS A 155 33.95 -39.09 0.31
C LYS A 155 33.36 -39.12 1.74
N PRO A 156 32.44 -38.21 2.10
CA PRO A 156 31.82 -38.15 3.45
C PRO A 156 31.22 -39.49 3.89
N SER A 157 30.50 -40.16 3.00
CA SER A 157 29.87 -41.46 3.27
C SER A 157 30.85 -42.60 3.60
N GLN A 158 32.14 -42.45 3.27
CA GLN A 158 33.19 -43.41 3.62
C GLN A 158 33.79 -43.11 5.01
N LEU A 159 33.84 -41.84 5.40
CA LEU A 159 34.40 -41.38 6.68
C LEU A 159 33.41 -41.58 7.85
N VAL A 160 32.16 -41.17 7.65
CA VAL A 160 31.12 -41.16 8.70
C VAL A 160 29.98 -42.15 8.47
N GLY A 161 29.92 -42.80 7.30
CA GLY A 161 28.86 -43.73 6.95
C GLY A 161 27.61 -43.06 6.37
N ARG A 162 26.79 -43.84 5.64
CA ARG A 162 25.60 -43.33 4.93
C ARG A 162 24.48 -42.89 5.89
N LEU A 163 24.26 -43.66 6.95
CA LEU A 163 23.21 -43.37 7.93
C LEU A 163 23.49 -42.06 8.66
N TRP A 164 24.73 -41.87 9.08
CA TRP A 164 25.17 -40.64 9.73
C TRP A 164 24.89 -39.41 8.84
N VAL A 165 25.22 -39.47 7.55
CA VAL A 165 24.99 -38.35 6.62
C VAL A 165 23.49 -38.05 6.47
N LEU A 166 22.63 -39.07 6.39
CA LEU A 166 21.19 -38.89 6.32
C LEU A 166 20.64 -38.21 7.59
N LEU A 167 21.00 -38.73 8.77
CA LEU A 167 20.52 -38.21 10.05
C LEU A 167 21.08 -36.79 10.30
N ALA A 168 22.34 -36.55 9.94
CA ALA A 168 22.96 -35.23 10.00
C ALA A 168 22.32 -34.23 9.04
N ALA A 169 21.92 -34.64 7.84
CA ALA A 169 21.22 -33.75 6.91
C ALA A 169 19.84 -33.35 7.44
N LEU A 170 19.10 -34.29 8.03
CA LEU A 170 17.79 -34.02 8.64
C LEU A 170 17.90 -33.15 9.88
N SER A 171 18.88 -33.40 10.75
CA SER A 171 19.11 -32.54 11.92
C SER A 171 19.57 -31.14 11.50
N LEU A 172 20.52 -31.04 10.57
CA LEU A 172 21.04 -29.77 10.07
C LEU A 172 19.95 -28.89 9.44
N ALA A 173 19.02 -29.48 8.69
CA ALA A 173 17.88 -28.75 8.12
C ALA A 173 17.09 -28.00 9.22
N MET A 174 16.81 -28.64 10.35
CA MET A 174 16.12 -28.02 11.48
C MET A 174 16.98 -26.98 12.20
N TYR A 175 18.27 -27.25 12.39
CA TYR A 175 19.20 -26.31 13.05
C TYR A 175 19.44 -25.04 12.24
N ILE A 176 19.30 -25.08 10.92
CA ILE A 176 19.35 -23.91 10.04
C ILE A 176 17.99 -23.22 10.00
N ALA A 177 16.90 -24.00 9.87
CA ALA A 177 15.54 -23.47 9.75
C ALA A 177 15.09 -22.69 10.99
N LEU A 178 15.41 -23.16 12.21
CA LEU A 178 14.99 -22.51 13.44
C LEU A 178 15.53 -21.07 13.59
N PRO A 179 16.84 -20.81 13.52
CA PRO A 179 17.36 -19.44 13.56
C PRO A 179 16.84 -18.58 12.40
N LEU A 180 16.80 -19.13 11.18
CA LEU A 180 16.28 -18.40 10.01
C LEU A 180 14.80 -18.03 10.18
N SER A 181 13.99 -18.90 10.80
CA SER A 181 12.58 -18.61 11.08
C SER A 181 12.40 -17.45 12.05
N GLY A 182 13.34 -17.27 13.00
CA GLY A 182 13.34 -16.12 13.91
C GLY A 182 13.74 -14.81 13.22
N LEU A 183 14.61 -14.87 12.20
CA LEU A 183 14.98 -13.73 11.36
C LEU A 183 13.92 -13.41 10.29
N ALA A 184 13.05 -14.37 9.98
CA ALA A 184 12.03 -14.23 8.96
C ALA A 184 10.73 -13.58 9.45
N MET A 185 10.59 -13.42 10.77
CA MET A 185 9.40 -12.84 11.39
C MET A 185 9.79 -11.72 12.34
N GLU A 186 9.08 -10.60 12.28
CA GLU A 186 9.29 -9.46 13.16
C GLU A 186 7.98 -9.04 13.84
N LEU A 187 8.06 -8.62 15.10
CA LEU A 187 6.92 -8.07 15.83
C LEU A 187 6.86 -6.55 15.62
N LYS A 188 5.91 -6.09 14.80
CA LYS A 188 5.71 -4.66 14.52
C LYS A 188 4.54 -4.09 15.31
N ASP A 189 4.56 -2.78 15.52
CA ASP A 189 3.42 -2.04 16.04
C ASP A 189 2.36 -1.85 14.95
N GLY A 190 1.09 -2.00 15.30
CA GLY A 190 -0.02 -1.86 14.36
C GLY A 190 -1.38 -1.93 15.04
N TYR A 191 -2.40 -2.33 14.29
CA TYR A 191 -3.79 -2.38 14.72
C TYR A 191 -4.32 -3.81 14.67
N VAL A 192 -5.13 -4.16 15.65
CA VAL A 192 -5.81 -5.46 15.74
C VAL A 192 -7.29 -5.27 15.99
N LYS A 193 -8.08 -6.24 15.52
CA LYS A 193 -9.54 -6.23 15.67
C LYS A 193 -9.97 -6.09 17.14
N ALA A 194 -10.91 -5.18 17.39
CA ALA A 194 -11.55 -4.97 18.67
C ALA A 194 -13.03 -5.40 18.65
N SER A 195 -13.59 -5.74 19.81
CA SER A 195 -15.00 -6.10 19.96
C SER A 195 -15.82 -4.85 20.25
N GLY A 196 -16.19 -4.11 19.21
CA GLY A 196 -17.01 -2.90 19.32
C GLY A 196 -17.19 -2.21 17.98
N HIS A 197 -18.10 -1.25 17.93
CA HIS A 197 -18.32 -0.39 16.77
C HIS A 197 -17.43 0.86 16.87
N PRO A 198 -16.83 1.32 15.76
CA PRO A 198 -16.03 2.52 15.76
C PRO A 198 -16.93 3.76 15.72
N GLU A 199 -16.45 4.85 16.32
CA GLU A 199 -16.92 6.19 16.01
C GLU A 199 -16.27 6.63 14.69
N VAL A 200 -17.11 7.03 13.73
CA VAL A 200 -16.68 7.41 12.39
C VAL A 200 -17.10 8.83 12.04
N LEU A 201 -16.24 9.48 11.27
CA LEU A 201 -16.50 10.75 10.60
C LEU A 201 -16.83 10.49 9.12
N GLY A 202 -17.84 11.21 8.63
CA GLY A 202 -18.26 11.18 7.23
C GLY A 202 -19.63 10.57 7.01
N HIS A 203 -20.19 10.80 5.83
CA HIS A 203 -21.60 10.51 5.59
C HIS A 203 -21.92 9.03 5.37
N ASN A 204 -23.15 8.65 5.70
CA ASN A 204 -23.78 7.42 5.28
C ASN A 204 -24.97 7.75 4.35
N TRP A 205 -25.66 6.72 3.85
CA TRP A 205 -26.82 6.92 2.98
C TRP A 205 -27.86 7.88 3.60
N LEU A 206 -28.14 7.76 4.90
CA LEU A 206 -29.24 8.46 5.58
C LEU A 206 -28.96 9.94 5.79
N ASN A 207 -27.70 10.31 6.05
CA ASN A 207 -27.31 11.68 6.35
C ASN A 207 -26.52 12.37 5.23
N TYR A 208 -26.35 11.74 4.06
CA TYR A 208 -25.58 12.32 2.96
C TYR A 208 -26.06 13.70 2.49
N ASN A 209 -27.38 13.92 2.56
CA ASN A 209 -28.05 15.18 2.23
C ASN A 209 -28.31 16.06 3.47
N ASP A 210 -27.93 15.63 4.68
CA ASP A 210 -28.15 16.38 5.91
C ASP A 210 -27.09 17.47 6.09
N ARG A 211 -27.14 18.47 5.22
CA ARG A 211 -26.18 19.57 5.17
C ARG A 211 -26.89 20.91 5.27
N GLN A 212 -26.17 21.87 5.84
CA GLN A 212 -26.62 23.25 5.83
C GLN A 212 -26.50 23.81 4.40
N PRO A 213 -27.60 24.29 3.79
CA PRO A 213 -27.55 24.80 2.43
C PRO A 213 -26.50 25.90 2.27
N GLN A 214 -25.76 25.87 1.16
CA GLN A 214 -24.83 26.93 0.74
C GLN A 214 -23.58 27.04 1.62
N THR A 215 -23.23 26.00 2.38
CA THR A 215 -22.00 25.98 3.20
C THR A 215 -20.87 25.19 2.56
N GLU A 216 -21.19 24.30 1.63
CA GLU A 216 -20.26 23.37 1.01
C GLU A 216 -19.22 24.09 0.14
N LEU A 217 -19.69 24.94 -0.78
CA LEU A 217 -18.82 25.70 -1.68
C LEU A 217 -17.91 26.69 -0.93
N PRO A 218 -18.40 27.55 0.00
CA PRO A 218 -17.52 28.45 0.74
C PRO A 218 -16.43 27.73 1.53
N ARG A 219 -16.75 26.58 2.17
CA ARG A 219 -15.77 25.77 2.90
C ARG A 219 -14.71 25.18 1.98
N ALA A 220 -15.15 24.48 0.93
CA ALA A 220 -14.24 23.87 -0.05
C ALA A 220 -13.37 24.92 -0.74
N LYS A 221 -13.93 26.08 -1.10
CA LYS A 221 -13.19 27.20 -1.71
C LYS A 221 -12.17 27.78 -0.73
N ALA A 222 -12.53 28.01 0.53
CA ALA A 222 -11.59 28.51 1.53
C ALA A 222 -10.43 27.52 1.79
N ALA A 223 -10.72 26.22 1.85
CA ALA A 223 -9.70 25.18 2.00
C ALA A 223 -8.77 25.12 0.78
N TRP A 224 -9.33 25.20 -0.43
CA TRP A 224 -8.57 25.27 -1.68
C TRP A 224 -7.65 26.49 -1.72
N LEU A 225 -8.18 27.69 -1.42
CA LEU A 225 -7.41 28.94 -1.36
C LEU A 225 -6.28 28.90 -0.32
N GLY A 226 -6.53 28.24 0.81
CA GLY A 226 -5.55 28.07 1.87
C GLY A 226 -4.50 27.00 1.58
N GLY A 227 -4.55 26.34 0.42
CA GLY A 227 -3.64 25.25 0.08
C GLY A 227 -3.75 24.07 1.03
N ALA A 228 -4.96 23.77 1.52
CA ALA A 228 -5.21 22.73 2.52
C ALA A 228 -4.68 21.35 2.06
N PRO A 229 -4.23 20.50 3.00
CA PRO A 229 -3.76 19.16 2.66
C PRO A 229 -4.91 18.33 2.12
N MET A 230 -4.63 17.51 1.10
CA MET A 230 -5.61 16.61 0.49
C MET A 230 -5.65 15.24 1.19
N THR A 231 -5.38 15.22 2.49
CA THR A 231 -5.40 14.03 3.33
C THR A 231 -6.81 13.80 3.85
N LEU A 232 -7.20 12.54 3.95
CA LEU A 232 -8.45 12.16 4.61
C LEU A 232 -8.34 12.42 6.13
N PRO A 233 -9.47 12.47 6.85
CA PRO A 233 -9.44 12.52 8.32
C PRO A 233 -9.09 11.15 8.94
N GLY A 234 -8.72 11.15 10.22
CA GLY A 234 -8.50 9.92 10.99
C GLY A 234 -7.32 9.08 10.53
N ALA A 235 -7.51 7.76 10.46
CA ALA A 235 -6.55 6.81 9.91
C ALA A 235 -6.20 7.10 8.43
N SER A 236 -7.00 7.93 7.75
CA SER A 236 -6.73 8.47 6.43
C SER A 236 -6.50 7.37 5.37
N ILE A 237 -7.41 6.40 5.30
CA ILE A 237 -7.30 5.26 4.39
C ILE A 237 -8.16 5.51 3.15
N ILE A 238 -7.51 5.54 1.99
CA ILE A 238 -8.18 5.47 0.69
C ILE A 238 -8.20 4.01 0.27
N TYR A 239 -9.40 3.43 0.17
CA TYR A 239 -9.53 2.04 -0.24
C TYR A 239 -9.46 1.95 -1.77
N SER A 240 -8.51 1.20 -2.31
CA SER A 240 -8.39 0.96 -3.75
C SER A 240 -9.04 -0.35 -4.15
N ASN A 241 -9.28 -0.56 -5.45
CA ASN A 241 -9.60 -1.89 -5.96
C ASN A 241 -8.44 -2.87 -5.65
N SER A 242 -8.74 -4.16 -5.48
CA SER A 242 -7.75 -5.22 -5.24
C SER A 242 -6.74 -5.37 -6.37
N ASP A 243 -7.12 -4.98 -7.59
CA ASP A 243 -6.25 -5.09 -8.77
C ASP A 243 -5.32 -3.88 -8.93
N THR A 244 -5.51 -2.82 -8.14
CA THR A 244 -4.71 -1.60 -8.20
C THR A 244 -3.37 -1.78 -7.50
N ASN A 245 -2.27 -1.57 -8.23
CA ASN A 245 -0.93 -1.58 -7.64
C ASN A 245 -0.66 -0.27 -6.87
N ARG A 246 -0.93 -0.28 -5.56
CA ARG A 246 -0.73 0.89 -4.69
C ARG A 246 0.71 1.42 -4.66
N ALA A 247 1.69 0.57 -4.95
CA ALA A 247 3.10 0.97 -4.97
C ALA A 247 3.45 1.92 -6.13
N GLU A 248 2.62 2.00 -7.17
CA GLU A 248 2.81 2.91 -8.30
C GLU A 248 2.31 4.33 -8.00
N HIS A 249 1.51 4.51 -6.95
CA HIS A 249 0.92 5.80 -6.59
C HIS A 249 1.51 6.31 -5.27
N GLU A 250 2.35 7.36 -5.32
CA GLU A 250 2.96 7.95 -4.11
C GLU A 250 1.94 8.29 -3.03
N SER A 251 0.74 8.71 -3.41
CA SER A 251 -0.35 9.10 -2.50
C SER A 251 -1.00 7.92 -1.76
N LEU A 252 -0.73 6.67 -2.20
CA LEU A 252 -1.30 5.43 -1.65
C LEU A 252 -0.26 4.50 -0.99
N LYS A 253 1.03 4.77 -1.15
CA LYS A 253 2.14 3.89 -0.69
C LYS A 253 2.14 3.63 0.81
N GLY A 254 1.80 4.62 1.62
CA GLY A 254 1.81 4.55 3.07
C GLY A 254 0.69 5.37 3.69
N LEU A 255 0.40 5.11 4.96
CA LEU A 255 -0.57 5.87 5.74
C LEU A 255 0.13 7.05 6.44
N PRO A 256 -0.51 8.24 6.52
CA PRO A 256 -1.84 8.57 5.98
C PRO A 256 -1.86 8.70 4.45
N ASN A 257 -2.93 8.25 3.79
CA ASN A 257 -3.11 8.48 2.36
C ASN A 257 -3.59 9.90 2.08
N SER A 258 -3.29 10.36 0.86
CA SER A 258 -3.81 11.61 0.30
C SER A 258 -4.42 11.37 -1.08
N LEU A 259 -5.28 12.29 -1.50
CA LEU A 259 -5.71 12.37 -2.89
C LEU A 259 -4.54 12.93 -3.74
N PRO A 260 -4.28 12.37 -4.93
CA PRO A 260 -3.08 12.69 -5.70
C PRO A 260 -3.09 14.11 -6.27
N MET A 261 -1.90 14.70 -6.43
CA MET A 261 -1.68 15.95 -7.16
C MET A 261 -1.40 15.74 -8.66
N GLU A 262 -0.95 14.54 -9.04
CA GLU A 262 -0.52 14.21 -10.40
C GLU A 262 -0.94 12.78 -10.76
N GLY A 263 -1.03 12.47 -12.05
CA GLY A 263 -1.31 11.11 -12.55
C GLY A 263 -2.75 10.62 -12.41
N GLY A 264 -3.55 11.25 -11.55
CA GLY A 264 -4.94 10.86 -11.30
C GLY A 264 -5.09 9.70 -10.32
N LEU A 265 -6.34 9.42 -9.96
CA LEU A 265 -6.73 8.29 -9.11
C LEU A 265 -7.84 7.53 -9.82
N LEU A 266 -7.61 6.24 -10.06
CA LEU A 266 -8.57 5.35 -10.69
C LEU A 266 -9.09 4.34 -9.68
N ASP A 267 -10.40 4.14 -9.70
CA ASP A 267 -11.13 3.15 -8.91
C ASP A 267 -10.82 3.11 -7.40
N VAL A 268 -11.17 4.19 -6.69
CA VAL A 268 -11.06 4.25 -5.23
C VAL A 268 -12.40 4.42 -4.55
N PHE A 269 -12.46 4.07 -3.28
CA PHE A 269 -13.63 4.19 -2.42
C PHE A 269 -13.30 4.99 -1.16
N LEU A 270 -13.98 6.12 -1.01
CA LEU A 270 -13.98 6.95 0.19
C LEU A 270 -15.11 6.51 1.10
N ALA A 271 -14.72 5.85 2.20
CA ALA A 271 -15.63 5.41 3.25
C ALA A 271 -15.55 6.35 4.47
N PRO A 272 -16.52 6.30 5.40
CA PRO A 272 -16.40 6.95 6.70
C PRO A 272 -15.09 6.54 7.38
N GLN A 273 -14.40 7.52 7.94
CA GLN A 273 -13.08 7.33 8.56
C GLN A 273 -13.21 7.26 10.08
N ALA A 274 -12.41 6.43 10.73
CA ALA A 274 -12.26 6.42 12.19
C ALA A 274 -10.83 6.82 12.56
N GLU A 275 -10.58 7.06 13.85
CA GLU A 275 -9.21 7.31 14.35
C GLU A 275 -8.25 6.17 14.00
N ASN A 276 -8.75 4.94 14.03
CA ASN A 276 -8.01 3.72 13.69
C ASN A 276 -8.60 3.04 12.44
N PRO A 277 -7.87 2.16 11.74
CA PRO A 277 -8.40 1.40 10.62
C PRO A 277 -9.68 0.64 10.98
N VAL A 278 -10.61 0.52 10.05
CA VAL A 278 -11.91 -0.16 10.28
C VAL A 278 -12.12 -1.27 9.25
N GLN A 279 -12.84 -2.30 9.65
CA GLN A 279 -13.23 -3.41 8.79
C GLN A 279 -14.74 -3.56 8.77
N GLY A 280 -15.33 -3.90 7.62
CA GLY A 280 -16.76 -4.22 7.52
C GLY A 280 -17.41 -3.56 6.33
N ASN A 281 -18.73 -3.48 6.32
CA ASN A 281 -19.48 -2.93 5.21
C ASN A 281 -19.86 -1.47 5.48
N ALA A 282 -19.52 -0.57 4.57
CA ALA A 282 -19.82 0.86 4.70
C ALA A 282 -20.38 1.43 3.41
N TRP A 283 -21.25 2.43 3.56
CA TRP A 283 -21.69 3.28 2.45
C TRP A 283 -20.69 4.40 2.22
N GLY A 284 -20.44 4.77 0.97
CA GLY A 284 -19.48 5.82 0.64
C GLY A 284 -19.46 6.20 -0.84
N LEU A 285 -18.40 6.90 -1.23
CA LEU A 285 -18.19 7.45 -2.55
C LEU A 285 -17.10 6.67 -3.29
N ARG A 286 -17.46 6.02 -4.39
CA ARG A 286 -16.51 5.46 -5.35
C ARG A 286 -16.16 6.52 -6.37
N LEU A 287 -14.88 6.82 -6.53
CA LEU A 287 -14.39 7.94 -7.35
C LEU A 287 -13.31 7.46 -8.32
N GLY A 288 -13.27 8.11 -9.47
CA GLY A 288 -12.16 8.07 -10.40
C GLY A 288 -12.01 9.44 -11.06
N TYR A 289 -10.81 10.01 -11.06
CA TYR A 289 -10.55 11.25 -11.77
C TYR A 289 -9.10 11.32 -12.22
N LYS A 290 -8.88 11.89 -13.40
CA LYS A 290 -7.56 12.02 -14.02
C LYS A 290 -7.52 13.31 -14.82
N CYS A 291 -6.45 14.07 -14.62
CA CYS A 291 -6.22 15.33 -15.32
C CYS A 291 -4.88 15.27 -16.05
N ASP A 292 -4.90 15.60 -17.34
CA ASP A 292 -3.75 15.62 -18.21
C ASP A 292 -3.52 17.03 -18.78
N LEU A 293 -2.25 17.43 -18.90
CA LEU A 293 -1.87 18.68 -19.56
C LEU A 293 -2.03 18.54 -21.07
N VAL A 294 -2.65 19.54 -21.68
CA VAL A 294 -2.97 19.54 -23.11
C VAL A 294 -1.84 20.16 -23.92
N LYS A 295 -1.43 19.48 -25.00
CA LYS A 295 -0.35 19.95 -25.91
C LYS A 295 -0.86 20.42 -27.27
N SER A 296 -2.06 19.99 -27.65
CA SER A 296 -2.72 20.39 -28.90
C SER A 296 -4.22 20.56 -28.70
N LYS A 297 -4.80 21.51 -29.43
CA LYS A 297 -6.24 21.79 -29.50
C LYS A 297 -7.05 20.52 -29.79
N SER A 298 -6.52 19.56 -30.55
CA SER A 298 -7.25 18.32 -30.86
C SER A 298 -7.44 17.39 -29.66
N GLU A 299 -6.68 17.56 -28.58
CA GLU A 299 -6.84 16.77 -27.35
C GLU A 299 -8.06 17.21 -26.53
N PHE A 300 -8.56 18.43 -26.78
CA PHE A 300 -9.85 18.90 -26.27
C PHE A 300 -11.02 18.31 -27.05
N THR A 301 -12.08 17.99 -26.31
CA THR A 301 -13.36 17.50 -26.81
C THR A 301 -14.36 18.64 -26.98
N ILE A 302 -14.40 19.60 -26.05
CA ILE A 302 -15.39 20.69 -26.01
C ILE A 302 -14.75 21.98 -26.54
N LEU A 303 -13.61 22.38 -25.97
CA LEU A 303 -12.96 23.65 -26.33
C LEU A 303 -12.42 23.64 -27.78
N SER A 304 -12.21 22.47 -28.37
CA SER A 304 -11.90 22.33 -29.80
C SER A 304 -13.04 22.79 -30.72
N GLN A 305 -14.30 22.76 -30.24
CA GLN A 305 -15.51 23.11 -30.99
C GLN A 305 -15.91 24.58 -30.86
N ARG A 306 -15.12 25.43 -30.20
CA ARG A 306 -15.46 26.83 -29.87
C ARG A 306 -15.87 27.71 -31.05
N SER A 307 -15.42 27.39 -32.27
CA SER A 307 -15.74 28.14 -33.49
C SER A 307 -17.12 27.82 -34.08
N SER A 308 -17.87 26.92 -33.45
CA SER A 308 -19.23 26.55 -33.84
C SER A 308 -20.27 27.58 -33.40
N ASP A 309 -21.50 27.50 -33.94
CA ASP A 309 -22.60 28.40 -33.57
C ASP A 309 -23.02 28.19 -32.09
N LEU A 310 -22.38 28.93 -31.19
CA LEU A 310 -22.75 28.95 -29.78
C LEU A 310 -24.11 29.64 -29.57
N TYR A 311 -24.82 29.34 -28.50
CA TYR A 311 -26.07 30.03 -28.13
C TYR A 311 -26.20 30.19 -26.61
N GLN A 312 -26.89 31.25 -26.18
CA GLN A 312 -27.00 31.63 -24.76
C GLN A 312 -28.29 31.09 -24.09
N SER A 313 -29.26 30.58 -24.86
CA SER A 313 -30.49 30.04 -24.30
C SER A 313 -30.29 28.65 -23.71
N SER A 314 -30.50 28.51 -22.39
CA SER A 314 -30.57 27.21 -21.72
C SER A 314 -31.60 26.30 -22.43
N PRO A 315 -31.23 25.05 -22.81
CA PRO A 315 -32.19 24.10 -23.36
C PRO A 315 -33.37 23.91 -22.41
N SER A 316 -34.60 23.84 -22.96
CA SER A 316 -35.82 23.60 -22.17
C SER A 316 -35.68 22.32 -21.33
N GLY A 317 -35.64 22.45 -20.01
CA GLY A 317 -35.48 21.33 -19.07
C GLY A 317 -34.26 21.44 -18.13
N PHE A 318 -33.31 22.34 -18.40
CA PHE A 318 -32.20 22.62 -17.50
C PHE A 318 -32.61 23.63 -16.42
N ARG A 319 -32.95 23.12 -15.23
CA ARG A 319 -33.02 23.90 -13.98
C ARG A 319 -31.80 23.57 -13.13
N THR A 320 -30.74 24.33 -13.28
CA THR A 320 -29.65 24.34 -12.30
C THR A 320 -30.13 25.10 -11.05
N ARG A 321 -29.67 24.68 -9.87
CA ARG A 321 -29.91 25.41 -8.60
C ARG A 321 -29.33 26.84 -8.66
N PHE A 322 -28.40 27.08 -9.59
CA PHE A 322 -27.71 28.34 -9.84
C PHE A 322 -27.96 28.80 -11.27
N LYS A 323 -28.37 30.07 -11.48
CA LYS A 323 -28.52 30.65 -12.82
C LYS A 323 -27.15 30.55 -13.53
N PRO A 324 -27.07 30.05 -14.79
CA PRO A 324 -25.84 30.15 -15.57
C PRO A 324 -25.38 31.60 -15.60
N ALA A 325 -24.09 31.83 -15.41
CA ALA A 325 -23.54 33.16 -15.51
C ALA A 325 -23.73 33.68 -16.95
N ASP A 326 -23.90 34.99 -17.12
CA ASP A 326 -24.27 35.57 -18.43
C ASP A 326 -23.17 35.35 -19.50
N ASN A 327 -21.97 34.92 -19.10
CA ASN A 327 -20.80 34.52 -19.88
C ASN A 327 -20.76 33.01 -20.25
N THR A 328 -21.82 32.24 -19.97
CA THR A 328 -21.91 30.80 -20.27
C THR A 328 -22.68 30.55 -21.57
N PHE A 329 -22.09 29.77 -22.48
CA PHE A 329 -22.64 29.49 -23.80
C PHE A 329 -22.76 27.99 -24.06
N PHE A 330 -23.73 27.59 -24.87
CA PHE A 330 -23.99 26.19 -25.23
C PHE A 330 -23.48 25.86 -26.63
N THR A 331 -22.86 24.69 -26.79
CA THR A 331 -22.51 24.10 -28.08
C THR A 331 -23.72 23.38 -28.69
N ARG A 332 -23.66 23.01 -29.97
CA ARG A 332 -24.72 22.22 -30.65
C ARG A 332 -25.02 20.88 -29.97
N ASN A 333 -24.06 20.36 -29.21
CA ASN A 333 -24.18 19.09 -28.47
C ASN A 333 -24.66 19.31 -27.02
N ASN A 334 -25.22 20.47 -26.69
CA ASN A 334 -25.63 20.87 -25.33
C ASN A 334 -24.49 20.82 -24.30
N GLN A 335 -23.23 21.01 -24.71
CA GLN A 335 -22.11 21.20 -23.80
C GLN A 335 -21.96 22.69 -23.49
N THR A 336 -21.32 23.06 -22.39
CA THR A 336 -21.16 24.47 -22.01
C THR A 336 -19.71 24.92 -22.12
N ILE A 337 -19.52 26.14 -22.61
CA ILE A 337 -18.27 26.89 -22.59
C ILE A 337 -18.52 28.17 -21.81
N THR A 338 -17.76 28.37 -20.74
CA THR A 338 -17.82 29.55 -19.88
C THR A 338 -16.57 30.38 -20.09
N PHE A 339 -16.75 31.65 -20.43
CA PHE A 339 -15.66 32.61 -20.63
C PHE A 339 -15.40 33.40 -19.35
N TRP A 340 -14.16 33.51 -18.91
CA TRP A 340 -13.82 34.27 -17.71
C TRP A 340 -12.48 34.98 -17.87
N ASN A 341 -12.20 35.91 -16.98
CA ASN A 341 -10.98 36.72 -17.01
C ASN A 341 -10.51 37.04 -15.58
N SER A 342 -9.49 37.88 -15.46
CA SER A 342 -8.95 38.34 -14.16
C SER A 342 -9.73 39.50 -13.51
N SER A 343 -11.02 39.71 -13.83
CA SER A 343 -11.81 40.79 -13.21
C SER A 343 -12.03 40.53 -11.71
N ASN A 344 -11.93 41.58 -10.87
CA ASN A 344 -11.65 41.57 -9.40
C ASN A 344 -10.19 41.34 -8.94
N PRO A 345 -9.18 42.10 -9.41
CA PRO A 345 -7.93 42.16 -8.67
C PRO A 345 -8.14 42.91 -7.34
N PRO A 346 -7.77 42.36 -6.17
CA PRO A 346 -7.75 43.13 -4.93
C PRO A 346 -6.72 44.28 -4.98
N TYR A 347 -5.72 44.21 -5.88
CA TYR A 347 -4.63 45.18 -6.07
C TYR A 347 -4.16 45.21 -7.54
N ALA A 348 -3.54 46.30 -8.00
CA ALA A 348 -2.93 46.38 -9.33
C ALA A 348 -1.81 45.34 -9.48
N GLY A 349 -2.11 44.22 -10.14
CA GLY A 349 -1.18 43.15 -10.49
C GLY A 349 -0.44 43.39 -11.79
N ASN A 350 0.71 42.72 -11.99
CA ASN A 350 1.47 42.75 -13.26
C ASN A 350 1.09 41.60 -14.22
N THR A 351 0.03 40.84 -13.92
CA THR A 351 -0.47 39.75 -14.77
C THR A 351 -1.98 39.85 -14.95
N TRP A 352 -2.45 39.43 -16.12
CA TRP A 352 -3.86 39.31 -16.48
C TRP A 352 -4.07 38.08 -17.35
N ALA A 353 -5.24 37.48 -17.28
CA ALA A 353 -5.59 36.32 -18.05
C ALA A 353 -7.03 36.33 -18.55
N TYR A 354 -7.20 35.63 -19.67
CA TYR A 354 -8.47 35.21 -20.24
C TYR A 354 -8.51 33.69 -20.20
N GLY A 355 -9.61 33.13 -19.71
CA GLY A 355 -9.80 31.70 -19.55
C GLY A 355 -11.11 31.22 -20.19
N GLU A 356 -11.05 29.99 -20.69
CA GLU A 356 -12.21 29.25 -21.19
C GLU A 356 -12.34 27.95 -20.40
N THR A 357 -13.53 27.70 -19.85
CA THR A 357 -13.86 26.43 -19.20
C THR A 357 -14.91 25.70 -20.02
N GLY A 358 -14.55 24.51 -20.55
CA GLY A 358 -15.44 23.62 -21.26
C GLY A 358 -15.93 22.51 -20.34
N GLN A 359 -17.24 22.27 -20.28
CA GLN A 359 -17.80 21.21 -19.44
C GLN A 359 -19.08 20.63 -20.03
N ILE A 360 -19.41 19.40 -19.63
CA ILE A 360 -20.70 18.80 -19.94
C ILE A 360 -21.65 19.18 -18.81
N PRO A 361 -22.72 19.94 -19.09
CA PRO A 361 -23.59 20.44 -18.03
C PRO A 361 -24.25 19.28 -17.31
N LEU A 362 -23.97 19.20 -16.01
CA LEU A 362 -24.52 18.18 -15.14
C LEU A 362 -26.03 18.43 -15.01
N PRO A 363 -26.91 17.44 -15.29
CA PRO A 363 -28.35 17.61 -15.14
C PRO A 363 -28.66 18.08 -13.73
N GLY A 364 -29.45 19.16 -13.66
CA GLY A 364 -29.83 19.77 -12.41
C GLY A 364 -30.50 18.79 -11.44
N VAL A 365 -30.38 19.13 -10.16
CA VAL A 365 -30.89 18.40 -8.98
C VAL A 365 -32.36 17.96 -9.08
N ASP A 366 -33.18 18.63 -9.90
CA ASP A 366 -34.64 18.47 -9.94
C ASP A 366 -35.20 18.01 -11.30
N VAL A 367 -34.52 17.11 -12.02
CA VAL A 367 -35.17 16.42 -13.15
C VAL A 367 -35.79 15.11 -12.64
N PRO A 368 -37.12 15.07 -12.37
CA PRO A 368 -37.81 13.82 -12.11
C PRO A 368 -37.84 13.00 -13.40
N GLY A 369 -36.91 12.06 -13.49
CA GLY A 369 -36.76 11.17 -14.64
C GLY A 369 -35.30 10.88 -14.87
N ASN A 370 -34.98 9.58 -14.91
CA ASN A 370 -33.69 9.02 -15.28
C ASN A 370 -33.06 9.77 -16.47
N VAL A 371 -32.22 10.78 -16.22
CA VAL A 371 -31.06 10.95 -17.08
C VAL A 371 -30.12 9.87 -16.56
N PRO A 372 -29.96 8.75 -17.27
CA PRO A 372 -28.97 7.79 -16.88
C PRO A 372 -27.66 8.53 -17.06
N TRP A 373 -27.01 8.90 -15.95
CA TRP A 373 -25.56 8.93 -15.96
C TRP A 373 -25.16 7.65 -16.69
N ARG A 374 -24.37 7.78 -17.75
CA ARG A 374 -23.75 6.59 -18.31
C ARG A 374 -22.78 6.15 -17.23
N ASN A 375 -23.27 5.34 -16.29
CA ASN A 375 -22.42 4.64 -15.36
C ASN A 375 -21.49 3.84 -16.26
N ALA A 376 -20.23 4.25 -16.35
CA ALA A 376 -19.28 3.41 -17.01
C ALA A 376 -19.22 2.12 -16.21
N SER A 377 -19.18 0.99 -16.92
CA SER A 377 -19.11 -0.33 -16.29
C SER A 377 -17.81 -0.52 -15.48
N THR A 378 -16.82 0.36 -15.69
CA THR A 378 -15.46 0.26 -15.17
C THR A 378 -14.95 1.64 -14.74
N PHE A 379 -14.02 1.65 -13.77
CA PHE A 379 -13.33 2.85 -13.27
C PHE A 379 -11.86 2.85 -13.75
N ASP A 380 -11.66 2.50 -15.02
CA ASP A 380 -10.39 2.57 -15.73
C ASP A 380 -10.39 3.75 -16.72
N ASP A 381 -9.26 4.00 -17.40
CA ASP A 381 -9.14 5.10 -18.37
C ASP A 381 -10.25 5.05 -19.44
N GLU A 382 -10.56 3.87 -19.96
CA GLU A 382 -11.65 3.67 -20.94
C GLU A 382 -13.02 3.99 -20.32
N GLY A 383 -13.26 3.52 -19.10
CA GLY A 383 -14.47 3.80 -18.34
C GLY A 383 -14.69 5.30 -18.12
N LEU A 384 -13.65 6.04 -17.71
CA LEU A 384 -13.71 7.49 -17.55
C LEU A 384 -14.07 8.20 -18.87
N HIS A 385 -13.52 7.74 -20.00
CA HIS A 385 -13.89 8.25 -21.31
C HIS A 385 -15.37 7.97 -21.67
N VAL A 386 -15.89 6.78 -21.33
CA VAL A 386 -17.27 6.37 -21.61
C VAL A 386 -18.29 7.06 -20.69
N ALA A 387 -17.93 7.30 -19.43
CA ALA A 387 -18.75 8.02 -18.46
C ALA A 387 -19.12 9.42 -18.97
N GLY A 388 -18.18 10.05 -19.66
CA GLY A 388 -18.39 11.31 -20.36
C GLY A 388 -18.52 12.51 -19.43
N SER A 389 -18.10 12.44 -18.16
CA SER A 389 -17.91 13.65 -17.34
C SER A 389 -16.52 14.22 -17.62
N LEU A 390 -16.48 15.50 -17.96
CA LEU A 390 -15.33 16.14 -18.55
C LEU A 390 -15.28 17.61 -18.13
N LEU A 391 -14.11 18.05 -17.70
CA LEU A 391 -13.76 19.44 -17.43
C LEU A 391 -12.52 19.79 -18.25
N GLU A 392 -12.59 20.87 -19.03
CA GLU A 392 -11.50 21.37 -19.86
C GLU A 392 -11.24 22.82 -19.51
N ILE A 393 -9.97 23.20 -19.36
CA ILE A 393 -9.60 24.60 -19.12
C ILE A 393 -8.51 24.99 -20.11
N ALA A 394 -8.69 26.14 -20.75
CA ALA A 394 -7.65 26.81 -21.54
C ALA A 394 -7.43 28.21 -20.99
N LEU A 395 -6.17 28.63 -20.88
CA LEU A 395 -5.78 29.90 -20.26
C LEU A 395 -4.77 30.63 -21.13
N TRP A 396 -5.08 31.90 -21.43
CA TRP A 396 -4.20 32.85 -22.11
C TRP A 396 -3.81 33.94 -21.12
N GLN A 397 -2.51 34.24 -21.04
CA GLN A 397 -1.97 35.14 -20.02
C GLN A 397 -1.15 36.26 -20.68
N LEU A 398 -1.16 37.44 -20.06
CA LEU A 398 -0.34 38.56 -20.45
C LEU A 398 0.28 39.23 -19.23
N ARG A 399 1.47 39.78 -19.42
CA ARG A 399 2.22 40.54 -18.43
C ARG A 399 2.11 42.02 -18.74
N THR A 400 1.82 42.80 -17.72
CA THR A 400 1.85 44.26 -17.75
C THR A 400 3.05 44.79 -16.96
N THR A 401 3.44 46.03 -17.22
CA THR A 401 4.44 46.73 -16.41
C THR A 401 3.91 46.87 -14.99
N ALA A 402 4.72 46.47 -14.00
CA ALA A 402 4.32 46.60 -12.59
C ALA A 402 4.37 48.08 -12.15
N SER A 403 3.45 48.53 -11.30
CA SER A 403 3.36 49.94 -10.87
C SER A 403 4.64 50.50 -10.24
N TYR A 404 5.47 49.63 -9.66
CA TYR A 404 6.72 49.96 -8.98
C TYR A 404 7.92 49.19 -9.55
N GLU A 405 7.86 48.79 -10.82
CA GLU A 405 8.91 48.00 -11.49
C GLU A 405 10.29 48.66 -11.45
N ASN A 406 10.35 50.00 -11.44
CA ASN A 406 11.60 50.75 -11.34
C ASN A 406 12.16 50.86 -9.91
N GLU A 407 11.37 50.50 -8.90
CA GLU A 407 11.71 50.60 -7.47
C GLU A 407 11.98 49.23 -6.83
N VAL A 408 11.64 48.14 -7.53
CA VAL A 408 11.77 46.77 -7.05
C VAL A 408 12.55 45.93 -8.07
N GLU A 409 13.67 45.36 -7.64
CA GLU A 409 14.41 44.40 -8.46
C GLU A 409 13.72 43.03 -8.37
N TYR A 410 13.11 42.59 -9.47
CA TYR A 410 12.53 41.26 -9.58
C TYR A 410 12.78 40.66 -10.96
N THR A 411 12.85 39.33 -11.03
CA THR A 411 12.92 38.59 -12.30
C THR A 411 11.59 37.92 -12.55
N PHE A 412 11.03 38.10 -13.75
CA PHE A 412 9.80 37.44 -14.15
C PHE A 412 10.13 36.20 -14.99
N ASN A 413 9.61 35.04 -14.59
CA ASN A 413 9.75 33.80 -15.33
C ASN A 413 8.66 33.69 -16.40
N GLU A 414 9.07 33.75 -17.66
CA GLU A 414 8.20 33.62 -18.85
C GLU A 414 8.15 32.19 -19.41
N THR A 415 8.82 31.24 -18.77
CA THR A 415 8.90 29.85 -19.26
C THR A 415 7.55 29.16 -19.09
N MET A 416 7.01 28.67 -20.21
CA MET A 416 5.68 28.09 -20.30
C MET A 416 5.77 26.82 -21.14
N GLU A 417 5.92 25.67 -20.50
CA GLU A 417 5.93 24.36 -21.16
C GLU A 417 5.26 23.33 -20.24
N PRO A 418 4.36 22.47 -20.75
CA PRO A 418 3.84 22.43 -22.13
C PRO A 418 2.83 23.56 -22.43
N THR A 419 2.76 23.96 -23.70
CA THR A 419 1.79 24.94 -24.24
C THR A 419 1.02 24.37 -25.42
N ILE A 420 -0.07 25.03 -25.81
CA ILE A 420 -0.98 24.57 -26.87
C ILE A 420 -0.73 25.35 -28.17
N GLY A 421 0.11 24.80 -29.06
CA GLY A 421 0.61 25.53 -30.23
C GLY A 421 -0.45 25.95 -31.28
N ASP A 422 -1.55 25.20 -31.38
CA ASP A 422 -2.58 25.32 -32.44
C ASP A 422 -3.91 25.92 -31.95
N MET A 423 -3.96 26.40 -30.70
CA MET A 423 -5.16 27.01 -30.12
C MET A 423 -5.38 28.46 -30.54
N GLY A 424 -4.37 29.11 -31.16
CA GLY A 424 -4.41 30.55 -31.46
C GLY A 424 -4.46 31.43 -30.20
N SER A 425 -4.62 32.74 -30.37
CA SER A 425 -4.65 33.69 -29.26
C SER A 425 -5.79 34.71 -29.42
N PRO A 426 -6.50 35.07 -28.33
CA PRO A 426 -7.50 36.14 -28.31
C PRO A 426 -6.87 37.54 -28.39
N PHE A 427 -5.57 37.66 -28.12
CA PHE A 427 -4.83 38.91 -28.17
C PHE A 427 -3.43 38.73 -28.77
N PHE A 428 -2.94 39.79 -29.41
CA PHE A 428 -1.61 39.83 -30.03
C PHE A 428 -1.01 41.24 -29.94
N LEU A 429 0.31 41.32 -30.09
CA LEU A 429 1.02 42.59 -30.31
C LEU A 429 1.13 42.83 -31.81
N ASP A 430 0.70 44.01 -32.27
CA ASP A 430 0.87 44.42 -33.66
C ASP A 430 2.34 44.73 -34.00
N GLN A 431 2.62 45.09 -35.26
CA GLN A 431 3.98 45.41 -35.72
C GLN A 431 4.61 46.62 -34.99
N ASN A 432 3.80 47.42 -34.29
CA ASN A 432 4.22 48.57 -33.51
C ASN A 432 4.21 48.28 -31.99
N ASN A 433 4.18 47.00 -31.59
CA ASN A 433 4.04 46.55 -30.21
C ASN A 433 2.79 47.10 -29.49
N ARG A 434 1.74 47.42 -30.22
CA ARG A 434 0.46 47.81 -29.64
C ARG A 434 -0.40 46.59 -29.43
N PHE A 435 -1.05 46.54 -28.29
CA PHE A 435 -2.05 45.53 -28.01
C PHE A 435 -3.22 45.61 -28.99
N ALA A 436 -3.60 44.47 -29.55
CA ALA A 436 -4.79 44.31 -30.37
C ALA A 436 -5.56 43.05 -29.99
N LEU A 437 -6.88 43.13 -30.06
CA LEU A 437 -7.78 41.98 -29.94
C LEU A 437 -7.88 41.24 -31.27
N ASN A 438 -7.89 39.92 -31.21
CA ASN A 438 -8.19 39.08 -32.35
C ASN A 438 -9.70 38.82 -32.44
N GLU A 439 -10.44 39.70 -33.11
CA GLU A 439 -11.90 39.57 -33.25
C GLU A 439 -12.32 38.22 -33.88
N SER A 440 -11.51 37.68 -34.78
CA SER A 440 -11.77 36.38 -35.43
C SER A 440 -11.63 35.17 -34.50
N PHE A 441 -11.02 35.34 -33.33
CA PHE A 441 -10.90 34.29 -32.32
C PHE A 441 -12.25 33.97 -31.68
N PHE A 442 -13.11 34.98 -31.53
CA PHE A 442 -14.33 34.89 -30.73
C PHE A 442 -15.56 34.47 -31.57
N PRO A 443 -16.53 33.75 -30.96
CA PRO A 443 -17.75 33.34 -31.65
C PRO A 443 -18.61 34.54 -32.11
N LYS A 444 -19.27 34.41 -33.27
CA LYS A 444 -20.12 35.47 -33.85
C LYS A 444 -21.23 35.96 -32.91
N LYS A 445 -21.82 35.09 -32.07
CA LYS A 445 -22.88 35.48 -31.12
C LYS A 445 -22.39 36.22 -29.87
N VAL A 446 -21.07 36.37 -29.72
CA VAL A 446 -20.50 37.32 -28.74
C VAL A 446 -20.53 38.75 -29.30
N HIS A 447 -20.89 38.93 -30.58
CA HIS A 447 -21.19 40.22 -31.16
C HIS A 447 -22.68 40.53 -30.95
N LEU A 448 -23.02 41.77 -30.62
CA LEU A 448 -24.39 42.17 -30.29
C LEU A 448 -25.37 41.85 -31.43
N ASP A 449 -26.58 41.42 -31.10
CA ASP A 449 -27.64 41.11 -32.07
C ASP A 449 -27.86 42.26 -33.07
N GLY A 450 -27.36 42.10 -34.30
CA GLY A 450 -27.64 42.99 -35.43
C GLY A 450 -26.61 44.11 -35.71
N GLU A 451 -25.54 44.25 -34.94
CA GLU A 451 -24.40 45.11 -35.28
C GLU A 451 -23.08 44.32 -35.17
N ASP A 452 -22.14 44.52 -36.10
CA ASP A 452 -20.76 43.95 -36.05
C ASP A 452 -19.92 44.51 -34.87
N LYS A 453 -20.54 44.79 -33.72
CA LYS A 453 -19.87 45.28 -32.51
C LYS A 453 -19.65 44.12 -31.56
N PHE A 454 -18.38 43.81 -31.35
CA PHE A 454 -17.90 42.85 -30.36
C PHE A 454 -18.33 43.26 -28.94
N ASN A 455 -19.07 42.39 -28.24
CA ASN A 455 -19.45 42.66 -26.86
C ASN A 455 -18.30 42.29 -25.91
N VAL A 456 -17.40 43.25 -25.68
CA VAL A 456 -16.31 43.10 -24.68
C VAL A 456 -16.88 42.69 -23.31
N SER A 457 -18.09 43.18 -22.94
CA SER A 457 -18.74 42.85 -21.66
C SER A 457 -19.14 41.38 -21.49
N ALA A 458 -19.21 40.60 -22.59
CA ALA A 458 -19.54 39.18 -22.57
C ALA A 458 -18.31 38.28 -22.36
N ILE A 459 -17.10 38.84 -22.48
CA ILE A 459 -15.82 38.13 -22.35
C ILE A 459 -14.97 38.70 -21.20
N ALA A 460 -15.17 39.96 -20.86
CA ALA A 460 -14.51 40.64 -19.76
C ALA A 460 -15.48 41.61 -19.08
N ASP A 461 -15.45 41.74 -17.76
CA ASP A 461 -16.24 42.80 -17.11
C ASP A 461 -15.79 44.17 -17.65
N ALA A 462 -16.66 44.79 -18.45
CA ALA A 462 -16.37 45.95 -19.29
C ALA A 462 -15.81 47.20 -18.58
N PRO A 463 -16.08 47.48 -17.29
CA PRO A 463 -15.46 48.61 -16.60
C PRO A 463 -13.95 48.46 -16.41
N GLU A 464 -13.45 47.22 -16.26
CA GLU A 464 -12.05 46.93 -15.90
C GLU A 464 -11.18 46.68 -17.13
N TYR A 465 -11.76 46.14 -18.22
CA TYR A 465 -11.04 45.89 -19.46
C TYR A 465 -10.39 47.17 -20.03
N ALA A 466 -11.15 48.27 -20.05
CA ALA A 466 -10.70 49.56 -20.56
C ALA A 466 -9.69 50.28 -19.64
N THR A 467 -9.62 49.91 -18.36
CA THR A 467 -8.73 50.54 -17.37
C THR A 467 -7.43 49.77 -17.17
N PHE A 468 -7.46 48.43 -17.24
CA PHE A 468 -6.30 47.56 -17.02
C PHE A 468 -5.49 47.33 -18.30
N VAL A 469 -6.17 47.12 -19.43
CA VAL A 469 -5.53 46.95 -20.74
C VAL A 469 -5.33 48.33 -21.39
N ARG A 470 -4.59 49.22 -20.71
CA ARG A 470 -3.97 50.32 -21.47
C ARG A 470 -2.95 49.67 -22.38
N ALA A 471 -3.18 49.75 -23.68
CA ALA A 471 -2.34 49.13 -24.72
C ALA A 471 -0.84 49.48 -24.57
N ASP A 472 -0.54 50.55 -23.84
CA ASP A 472 0.79 51.13 -23.62
C ASP A 472 1.63 50.37 -22.56
N ASN A 473 1.02 49.47 -21.75
CA ASN A 473 1.65 48.85 -20.57
C ASN A 473 1.87 47.33 -20.70
N ILE A 474 1.65 46.72 -21.86
CA ILE A 474 1.83 45.27 -22.04
C ILE A 474 3.27 44.97 -22.42
N VAL A 475 3.89 44.06 -21.67
CA VAL A 475 5.30 43.67 -21.83
C VAL A 475 5.38 42.40 -22.68
N THR A 476 4.68 41.33 -22.26
CA THR A 476 4.72 40.03 -22.94
C THR A 476 3.37 39.32 -22.95
N ILE A 477 3.14 38.52 -23.99
CA ILE A 477 1.99 37.63 -24.15
C ILE A 477 2.49 36.20 -24.08
N SER A 478 1.88 35.40 -23.20
CA SER A 478 2.21 34.01 -23.01
C SER A 478 1.48 33.11 -24.01
N PRO A 479 2.13 32.06 -24.56
CA PRO A 479 1.41 31.01 -25.26
C PRO A 479 0.36 30.34 -24.34
N PRO A 480 -0.76 29.85 -24.90
CA PRO A 480 -1.82 29.27 -24.09
C PRO A 480 -1.38 27.97 -23.42
N ILE A 481 -1.92 27.75 -22.22
CA ILE A 481 -1.83 26.49 -21.50
C ILE A 481 -3.22 25.91 -21.32
N GLY A 482 -3.30 24.62 -21.05
CA GLY A 482 -4.59 24.01 -20.74
C GLY A 482 -4.48 22.60 -20.21
N LEU A 483 -5.62 22.13 -19.72
CA LEU A 483 -5.76 20.84 -19.08
C LEU A 483 -7.10 20.21 -19.45
N ARG A 484 -7.12 18.88 -19.38
CA ARG A 484 -8.31 18.09 -19.58
C ARG A 484 -8.44 17.11 -18.42
N CYS A 485 -9.57 17.17 -17.73
CA CYS A 485 -9.90 16.29 -16.62
C CYS A 485 -11.11 15.41 -16.97
N LEU A 486 -10.94 14.11 -16.80
CA LEU A 486 -12.01 13.13 -16.84
C LEU A 486 -12.34 12.72 -15.41
N TYR A 487 -13.62 12.57 -15.11
CA TYR A 487 -14.04 12.17 -13.78
C TYR A 487 -15.32 11.35 -13.81
N GLN A 488 -15.47 10.52 -12.78
CA GLN A 488 -16.64 9.68 -12.56
C GLN A 488 -16.81 9.44 -11.06
N TYR A 489 -18.06 9.29 -10.65
CA TYR A 489 -18.40 8.90 -9.29
C TYR A 489 -19.60 7.97 -9.26
N GLU A 490 -19.64 7.12 -8.23
CA GLU A 490 -20.81 6.33 -7.84
C GLU A 490 -20.94 6.32 -6.31
N THR A 491 -22.16 6.23 -5.81
CA THR A 491 -22.43 6.06 -4.37
C THR A 491 -22.88 4.63 -4.11
N GLY A 492 -22.38 3.99 -3.06
CA GLY A 492 -22.71 2.58 -2.83
C GLY A 492 -22.15 2.03 -1.53
N TYR A 493 -22.49 0.76 -1.28
CA TYR A 493 -21.92 -0.02 -0.19
C TYR A 493 -20.72 -0.82 -0.69
N ALA A 494 -19.67 -0.91 0.12
CA ALA A 494 -18.53 -1.78 -0.13
C ALA A 494 -18.01 -2.40 1.16
N ASP A 495 -17.38 -3.56 1.03
CA ASP A 495 -16.66 -4.22 2.11
C ASP A 495 -15.24 -3.68 2.19
N LEU A 496 -14.86 -3.17 3.35
CA LEU A 496 -13.56 -2.56 3.63
C LEU A 496 -12.60 -3.60 4.21
N ASN A 497 -11.45 -3.74 3.56
CA ASN A 497 -10.37 -4.62 3.98
C ASN A 497 -9.16 -3.78 4.42
N PRO A 498 -8.98 -3.53 5.74
CA PRO A 498 -7.87 -2.70 6.23
C PRO A 498 -6.49 -3.38 6.07
N GLU A 499 -6.44 -4.70 5.87
CA GLU A 499 -5.19 -5.47 5.68
C GLU A 499 -4.50 -5.20 4.35
N SER A 500 -5.29 -5.07 3.30
CA SER A 500 -4.82 -4.75 1.96
C SER A 500 -5.08 -3.30 1.60
N THR A 501 -5.76 -2.53 2.48
CA THR A 501 -6.29 -1.18 2.18
C THR A 501 -7.13 -1.18 0.89
N THR A 502 -7.92 -2.22 0.69
CA THR A 502 -8.76 -2.40 -0.51
C THR A 502 -10.24 -2.48 -0.16
N PHE A 503 -11.10 -2.22 -1.14
CA PHE A 503 -12.53 -2.50 -1.02
C PHE A 503 -12.96 -3.65 -1.95
N THR A 504 -14.01 -4.36 -1.56
CA THR A 504 -14.62 -5.44 -2.36
C THR A 504 -16.15 -5.35 -2.34
N SER A 505 -16.82 -6.12 -3.20
CA SER A 505 -18.29 -6.26 -3.21
C SER A 505 -19.07 -4.95 -3.40
N PHE A 506 -18.54 -4.01 -4.19
CA PHE A 506 -19.21 -2.72 -4.38
C PHE A 506 -20.60 -2.88 -4.99
N THR A 507 -21.60 -2.35 -4.30
CA THR A 507 -22.99 -2.36 -4.72
C THR A 507 -23.46 -0.92 -4.86
N ALA A 508 -23.63 -0.47 -6.11
CA ALA A 508 -24.13 0.86 -6.41
C ALA A 508 -25.54 1.05 -5.81
N THR A 509 -25.74 2.20 -5.20
CA THR A 509 -27.04 2.62 -4.66
C THR A 509 -27.45 3.92 -5.33
N PRO A 510 -28.75 4.12 -5.61
CA PRO A 510 -29.22 5.41 -6.06
C PRO A 510 -28.93 6.46 -4.97
N ARG A 511 -28.63 7.68 -5.40
CA ARG A 511 -28.42 8.80 -4.48
C ARG A 511 -29.64 8.93 -3.55
N PRO A 512 -29.42 9.19 -2.25
CA PRO A 512 -30.51 9.46 -1.32
C PRO A 512 -31.39 10.58 -1.89
N LYS A 513 -32.71 10.36 -1.89
CA LYS A 513 -33.63 11.36 -2.43
C LYS A 513 -33.48 12.66 -1.63
N PRO A 514 -33.49 13.82 -2.31
CA PRO A 514 -33.62 15.11 -1.67
C PRO A 514 -34.71 15.10 -0.61
N GLY A 515 -34.42 15.58 0.61
CA GLY A 515 -35.46 16.29 1.36
C GLY A 515 -35.84 17.55 0.58
N ALA A 516 -37.01 18.14 0.83
CA ALA A 516 -37.57 19.27 0.05
C ALA A 516 -36.66 20.52 -0.10
N VAL A 517 -35.48 20.56 0.54
CA VAL A 517 -34.57 21.72 0.59
C VAL A 517 -33.07 21.35 0.46
N ASN A 518 -32.66 20.13 0.82
CA ASN A 518 -31.23 19.79 0.99
C ASN A 518 -30.80 18.66 0.04
N THR A 519 -29.92 18.98 -0.91
CA THR A 519 -29.36 18.02 -1.88
C THR A 519 -27.89 18.30 -2.04
N SER A 520 -27.07 17.29 -1.78
CA SER A 520 -25.66 17.37 -2.07
C SER A 520 -25.45 17.37 -3.58
N PRO A 521 -24.56 18.23 -4.11
CA PRO A 521 -24.28 18.24 -5.53
C PRO A 521 -23.55 16.94 -5.96
N PRO A 522 -23.64 16.56 -7.25
CA PRO A 522 -22.72 15.59 -7.85
C PRO A 522 -21.24 15.96 -7.60
N PHE A 523 -20.38 14.95 -7.52
CA PHE A 523 -18.93 15.16 -7.60
C PHE A 523 -18.55 15.84 -8.91
N GLY A 524 -17.65 16.83 -8.84
CA GLY A 524 -17.22 17.69 -9.93
C GLY A 524 -17.91 19.05 -9.92
N VAL A 525 -19.12 19.19 -9.36
CA VAL A 525 -19.82 20.50 -9.33
C VAL A 525 -19.11 21.49 -8.44
N ILE A 526 -18.61 21.08 -7.27
CA ILE A 526 -17.91 21.99 -6.36
C ILE A 526 -16.58 22.39 -7.01
N THR A 527 -15.88 21.45 -7.65
CA THR A 527 -14.69 21.73 -8.46
C THR A 527 -14.96 22.78 -9.54
N GLU A 528 -16.01 22.60 -10.34
CA GLU A 528 -16.41 23.57 -11.38
C GLU A 528 -16.65 24.96 -10.81
N GLN A 529 -17.33 25.05 -9.66
CA GLN A 529 -17.64 26.33 -9.01
C GLN A 529 -16.41 27.00 -8.38
N ILE A 530 -15.47 26.23 -7.85
CA ILE A 530 -14.20 26.75 -7.33
C ILE A 530 -13.37 27.38 -8.46
N LEU A 531 -13.34 26.72 -9.62
CA LEU A 531 -12.51 27.10 -10.77
C LEU A 531 -13.13 28.20 -11.65
N ASN A 532 -14.38 28.56 -11.39
CA ASN A 532 -15.06 29.62 -12.14
C ASN A 532 -14.60 31.02 -11.66
N GLN A 533 -14.02 31.82 -12.57
CA GLN A 533 -13.62 33.23 -12.35
C GLN A 533 -12.51 33.46 -11.30
N THR A 534 -11.46 32.63 -11.28
CA THR A 534 -10.49 32.63 -10.17
C THR A 534 -9.01 32.65 -10.58
N TYR A 535 -8.63 33.48 -11.57
CA TYR A 535 -7.23 33.56 -12.05
C TYR A 535 -6.19 33.78 -10.93
N TYR A 536 -6.38 34.82 -10.10
CA TYR A 536 -5.42 35.17 -9.06
C TYR A 536 -5.39 34.15 -7.92
N ASP A 537 -6.50 33.48 -7.68
CA ASP A 537 -6.63 32.43 -6.68
C ASP A 537 -5.81 31.17 -7.05
N LEU A 538 -5.55 30.93 -8.35
CA LEU A 538 -4.70 29.83 -8.80
C LEU A 538 -3.27 29.94 -8.23
N TYR A 539 -2.78 31.16 -8.00
CA TYR A 539 -1.48 31.38 -7.37
C TYR A 539 -1.49 31.00 -5.87
N ALA A 540 -2.59 31.26 -5.17
CA ALA A 540 -2.74 30.94 -3.75
C ALA A 540 -2.93 29.42 -3.54
N ALA A 541 -3.77 28.80 -4.36
CA ALA A 541 -4.17 27.42 -4.19
C ALA A 541 -3.00 26.44 -4.23
N ASP A 542 -1.96 26.70 -5.03
CA ASP A 542 -0.83 25.77 -5.22
C ASP A 542 0.39 26.03 -4.33
N ASN A 543 0.36 27.03 -3.44
CA ASN A 543 1.50 27.46 -2.61
C ASN A 543 2.82 27.74 -3.39
N GLY A 544 2.77 27.71 -4.73
CA GLY A 544 3.94 27.63 -5.60
C GLY A 544 4.41 28.96 -6.18
N ALA A 545 3.60 30.02 -6.09
CA ALA A 545 3.98 31.33 -6.59
C ALA A 545 4.12 32.36 -5.48
N THR A 546 5.31 32.94 -5.40
CA THR A 546 5.60 34.06 -4.52
C THR A 546 5.15 35.35 -5.19
N SER A 547 4.04 35.90 -4.72
CA SER A 547 3.69 37.30 -4.99
C SER A 547 4.42 38.19 -3.98
N GLN A 548 5.04 39.28 -4.45
CA GLN A 548 5.63 40.29 -3.58
C GLN A 548 4.65 41.45 -3.41
N PHE A 549 4.46 41.87 -2.17
CA PHE A 549 3.67 43.06 -1.86
C PHE A 549 4.58 44.28 -1.79
N TYR A 550 4.31 45.30 -2.59
CA TYR A 550 5.00 46.59 -2.52
C TYR A 550 3.99 47.73 -2.52
N SER A 551 3.97 48.50 -1.42
CA SER A 551 2.98 49.58 -1.21
C SER A 551 1.53 49.06 -1.39
N ASN A 552 0.87 49.45 -2.48
CA ASN A 552 -0.49 49.07 -2.87
C ASN A 552 -0.53 48.21 -4.16
N SER A 553 0.60 47.62 -4.58
CA SER A 553 0.71 46.77 -5.77
C SER A 553 1.17 45.36 -5.42
N LEU A 554 0.67 44.39 -6.18
CA LEU A 554 1.06 42.98 -6.09
C LEU A 554 1.92 42.63 -7.31
N ILE A 555 3.14 42.15 -7.08
CA ILE A 555 4.07 41.78 -8.14
C ILE A 555 4.18 40.26 -8.17
N TYR A 556 3.67 39.64 -9.23
CA TYR A 556 3.89 38.24 -9.52
C TYR A 556 5.24 38.04 -10.21
N THR A 557 5.92 36.96 -9.85
CA THR A 557 7.25 36.60 -10.38
C THR A 557 7.17 35.63 -11.55
N SER A 558 5.98 35.14 -11.92
CA SER A 558 5.76 34.23 -13.04
C SER A 558 4.30 34.22 -13.49
N PHE A 559 4.07 33.73 -14.70
CA PHE A 559 2.73 33.28 -15.12
C PHE A 559 2.28 32.06 -14.31
N VAL A 560 0.98 31.77 -14.31
CA VAL A 560 0.48 30.47 -13.87
C VAL A 560 1.05 29.42 -14.80
N ARG A 561 1.91 28.55 -14.27
CA ARG A 561 2.55 27.47 -15.02
C ARG A 561 1.59 26.29 -15.23
N PRO A 562 1.79 25.45 -16.27
CA PRO A 562 0.99 24.26 -16.50
C PRO A 562 0.88 23.35 -15.26
N GLU A 563 1.99 23.11 -14.56
CA GLU A 563 2.01 22.24 -13.37
C GLU A 563 1.22 22.85 -12.21
N MET A 564 1.29 24.18 -12.04
CA MET A 564 0.51 24.87 -11.02
C MET A 564 -0.98 24.82 -11.31
N LEU A 565 -1.35 24.97 -12.58
CA LEU A 565 -2.73 24.83 -13.03
C LEU A 565 -3.23 23.40 -12.79
N LEU A 566 -2.43 22.38 -13.11
CA LEU A 566 -2.74 20.97 -12.82
C LEU A 566 -2.92 20.74 -11.32
N GLY A 567 -1.95 21.13 -10.49
CA GLY A 567 -2.00 20.95 -9.03
C GLY A 567 -3.20 21.65 -8.39
N SER A 568 -3.52 22.86 -8.86
CA SER A 568 -4.67 23.63 -8.41
C SER A 568 -6.01 22.96 -8.75
N VAL A 569 -6.16 22.43 -9.97
CA VAL A 569 -7.37 21.71 -10.39
C VAL A 569 -7.50 20.38 -9.66
N MET A 570 -6.41 19.62 -9.53
CA MET A 570 -6.40 18.36 -8.78
C MET A 570 -6.77 18.58 -7.31
N ARG A 571 -6.29 19.68 -6.70
CA ARG A 571 -6.71 20.09 -5.36
C ARG A 571 -8.19 20.45 -5.30
N ALA A 572 -8.74 21.10 -6.31
CA ALA A 572 -10.17 21.42 -6.35
C ALA A 572 -11.05 20.14 -6.42
N PHE A 573 -10.63 19.10 -7.14
CA PHE A 573 -11.27 17.78 -7.09
C PHE A 573 -11.13 17.12 -5.71
N ALA A 574 -9.97 17.24 -5.08
CA ALA A 574 -9.78 16.71 -3.74
C ALA A 574 -10.68 17.41 -2.70
N MET A 575 -10.82 18.73 -2.76
CA MET A 575 -11.72 19.47 -1.87
C MET A 575 -13.18 19.12 -2.11
N ASP A 576 -13.59 18.90 -3.36
CA ASP A 576 -14.94 18.40 -3.69
C ASP A 576 -15.19 17.03 -3.03
N ALA A 577 -14.28 16.08 -3.21
CA ALA A 577 -14.39 14.74 -2.61
C ALA A 577 -14.43 14.78 -1.07
N LEU A 578 -13.55 15.57 -0.45
CA LEU A 578 -13.48 15.72 1.01
C LEU A 578 -14.72 16.43 1.57
N GLU A 579 -15.24 17.44 0.88
CA GLU A 579 -16.49 18.09 1.25
C GLU A 579 -17.65 17.10 1.13
N LEU A 580 -17.77 16.39 0.01
CA LEU A 580 -18.84 15.43 -0.21
C LEU A 580 -18.82 14.23 0.74
N MET A 581 -17.67 13.80 1.25
CA MET A 581 -17.64 12.67 2.18
C MET A 581 -17.59 13.08 3.66
N TYR A 582 -16.94 14.21 3.98
CA TYR A 582 -16.56 14.56 5.35
C TYR A 582 -16.92 16.01 5.76
N ASP A 583 -17.63 16.78 4.93
CA ASP A 583 -17.93 18.21 5.17
C ASP A 583 -16.67 19.08 5.42
N GLY A 584 -15.53 18.66 4.87
CA GLY A 584 -14.23 19.31 5.12
C GLY A 584 -13.76 19.19 6.57
N ALA A 585 -14.41 18.37 7.39
CA ALA A 585 -14.04 18.18 8.78
C ALA A 585 -12.77 17.32 8.92
N ASN A 586 -11.90 17.74 9.82
CA ASN A 586 -10.67 17.04 10.20
C ASN A 586 -10.68 16.55 11.66
N SER A 587 -11.75 16.84 12.40
CA SER A 587 -11.92 16.46 13.80
C SER A 587 -13.12 15.52 13.95
N PHE A 588 -13.07 14.64 14.94
CA PHE A 588 -14.17 13.70 15.25
C PHE A 588 -15.33 14.35 16.04
N ASN A 589 -15.39 15.68 16.08
CA ASN A 589 -16.53 16.40 16.64
C ASN A 589 -17.76 16.19 15.74
N GLY A 590 -18.74 15.43 16.23
CA GLY A 590 -19.90 15.02 15.43
C GLY A 590 -19.76 13.66 14.75
N ALA A 591 -18.71 12.89 15.09
CA ALA A 591 -18.62 11.48 14.73
C ALA A 591 -19.81 10.69 15.32
N TYR A 592 -20.19 9.61 14.65
CA TYR A 592 -21.26 8.71 15.10
C TYR A 592 -20.79 7.27 15.12
N GLU A 593 -21.44 6.44 15.92
CA GLU A 593 -21.16 5.00 16.01
C GLU A 593 -21.69 4.28 14.75
N HIS A 594 -20.82 3.51 14.09
CA HIS A 594 -21.19 2.79 12.86
C HIS A 594 -21.29 1.27 13.07
N GLU A 595 -22.53 0.78 13.21
CA GLU A 595 -22.82 -0.62 13.60
C GLU A 595 -22.28 -1.67 12.61
N ASN A 596 -22.22 -1.37 11.31
CA ASN A 596 -21.72 -2.33 10.31
C ASN A 596 -20.19 -2.38 10.20
N LEU A 597 -19.50 -1.52 10.96
CA LEU A 597 -18.04 -1.49 11.01
C LEU A 597 -17.55 -2.07 12.34
N THR A 598 -16.38 -2.71 12.28
CA THR A 598 -15.68 -3.23 13.44
C THR A 598 -14.52 -2.33 13.79
N SER A 599 -14.45 -1.95 15.07
CA SER A 599 -13.38 -1.14 15.63
C SER A 599 -12.06 -1.90 15.70
N THR A 600 -10.97 -1.16 15.76
CA THR A 600 -9.62 -1.67 16.00
C THR A 600 -8.97 -0.96 17.16
N LYS A 601 -7.96 -1.61 17.73
CA LYS A 601 -7.12 -1.06 18.79
C LYS A 601 -5.65 -1.27 18.45
N VAL A 602 -4.80 -0.43 19.04
CA VAL A 602 -3.35 -0.60 18.96
C VAL A 602 -2.95 -1.97 19.51
N GLY A 603 -2.08 -2.67 18.79
CA GLY A 603 -1.61 -4.00 19.10
C GLY A 603 -0.29 -4.33 18.39
N ARG A 604 0.18 -5.55 18.62
CA ARG A 604 1.37 -6.08 17.95
C ARG A 604 0.96 -6.99 16.81
N ILE A 605 1.51 -6.74 15.63
CA ILE A 605 1.28 -7.52 14.41
C ILE A 605 2.56 -8.26 14.03
N LEU A 606 2.42 -9.34 13.27
CA LEU A 606 3.55 -10.09 12.76
C LEU A 606 3.84 -9.62 11.33
N GLY A 607 5.04 -9.12 11.09
CA GLY A 607 5.51 -8.71 9.76
C GLY A 607 6.64 -9.61 9.24
N PRO A 608 7.00 -9.48 7.95
CA PRO A 608 8.21 -10.08 7.41
C PRO A 608 9.44 -9.48 8.10
N GLY A 609 10.40 -10.33 8.44
CA GLY A 609 11.73 -9.91 8.88
C GLY A 609 12.72 -9.75 7.73
N GLU A 610 14.02 -9.73 8.05
CA GLU A 610 15.09 -9.56 7.06
C GLU A 610 15.20 -10.72 6.05
N VAL A 611 14.76 -11.92 6.45
CA VAL A 611 14.83 -13.13 5.63
C VAL A 611 13.44 -13.52 5.12
N PRO A 612 13.28 -13.88 3.82
CA PRO A 612 12.01 -14.38 3.33
C PRO A 612 11.54 -15.65 4.06
N MET A 613 10.30 -15.63 4.59
CA MET A 613 9.70 -16.77 5.31
C MET A 613 9.66 -18.08 4.49
N LEU A 614 9.70 -18.00 3.16
CA LEU A 614 9.71 -19.18 2.29
C LEU A 614 10.92 -20.10 2.53
N LEU A 615 12.09 -19.53 2.82
CA LEU A 615 13.32 -20.29 3.02
C LEU A 615 13.25 -21.25 4.22
N PRO A 616 12.92 -20.80 5.46
CA PRO A 616 12.73 -21.70 6.59
C PRO A 616 11.58 -22.69 6.36
N THR A 617 10.51 -22.30 5.67
CA THR A 617 9.39 -23.22 5.35
C THR A 617 9.85 -24.43 4.54
N ILE A 618 10.64 -24.22 3.48
CA ILE A 618 11.17 -25.32 2.66
C ILE A 618 12.00 -26.29 3.51
N LEU A 619 12.85 -25.76 4.39
CA LEU A 619 13.69 -26.59 5.27
C LEU A 619 12.87 -27.39 6.28
N PHE A 620 11.82 -26.79 6.87
CA PHE A 620 10.90 -27.52 7.74
C PHE A 620 10.15 -28.62 6.99
N CYS A 621 9.73 -28.39 5.74
CA CYS A 621 9.10 -29.42 4.92
C CYS A 621 10.04 -30.60 4.62
N ILE A 622 11.29 -30.33 4.23
CA ILE A 622 12.30 -31.37 3.97
C ILE A 622 12.54 -32.21 5.24
N TRP A 623 12.72 -31.54 6.37
CA TRP A 623 12.89 -32.19 7.67
C TRP A 623 11.67 -33.05 8.05
N ALA A 624 10.46 -32.48 7.99
CA ALA A 624 9.25 -33.18 8.37
C ALA A 624 8.97 -34.41 7.50
N VAL A 625 9.08 -34.27 6.17
CA VAL A 625 8.90 -35.39 5.23
C VAL A 625 9.96 -36.46 5.47
N GLY A 626 11.22 -36.07 5.66
CA GLY A 626 12.30 -36.99 5.96
C GLY A 626 12.06 -37.80 7.23
N CYS A 627 11.67 -37.14 8.33
CA CYS A 627 11.31 -37.76 9.60
C CYS A 627 10.12 -38.73 9.48
N VAL A 628 9.06 -38.36 8.75
CA VAL A 628 7.90 -39.23 8.51
C VAL A 628 8.31 -40.47 7.72
N VAL A 629 9.05 -40.31 6.62
CA VAL A 629 9.46 -41.43 5.76
C VAL A 629 10.28 -42.45 6.55
N ILE A 630 11.31 -42.01 7.28
CA ILE A 630 12.13 -42.93 8.08
C ILE A 630 11.37 -43.49 9.29
N GLY A 631 10.48 -42.71 9.90
CA GLY A 631 9.64 -43.13 11.01
C GLY A 631 8.66 -44.23 10.62
N VAL A 632 8.02 -44.12 9.46
CA VAL A 632 7.09 -45.12 8.94
C VAL A 632 7.84 -46.39 8.52
N ILE A 633 8.93 -46.26 7.78
CA ILE A 633 9.68 -47.41 7.24
C ILE A 633 10.38 -48.19 8.37
N TYR A 634 11.03 -47.50 9.31
CA TYR A 634 11.94 -48.11 10.29
C TYR A 634 11.46 -48.03 11.74
N GLY A 635 10.61 -47.07 12.09
CA GLY A 635 10.24 -46.80 13.48
C GLY A 635 9.51 -47.95 14.17
N PHE A 636 8.54 -48.58 13.50
CA PHE A 636 7.74 -49.66 14.08
C PHE A 636 8.38 -51.06 13.98
N GLN A 637 9.62 -51.14 13.49
CA GLN A 637 10.34 -52.42 13.41
C GLN A 637 10.71 -52.92 14.81
N ARG A 638 10.77 -54.26 14.96
CA ARG A 638 11.27 -54.87 16.19
C ARG A 638 12.79 -54.69 16.25
N ARG A 639 13.32 -54.23 17.38
CA ARG A 639 14.75 -53.95 17.59
C ARG A 639 15.22 -54.38 18.97
N ARG A 640 16.52 -54.58 19.16
CA ARG A 640 17.08 -55.12 20.42
C ARG A 640 17.17 -54.10 21.55
N ALA A 641 17.32 -52.82 21.22
CA ALA A 641 17.43 -51.74 22.18
C ALA A 641 16.59 -50.52 21.78
N GLU A 642 16.27 -49.69 22.77
CA GLU A 642 15.49 -48.47 22.55
C GLU A 642 16.30 -47.40 21.80
N THR A 643 17.59 -47.29 22.13
CA THR A 643 18.63 -46.44 21.52
C THR A 643 19.92 -47.27 21.34
N LEU A 644 20.95 -46.69 20.72
CA LEU A 644 22.25 -47.34 20.62
C LEU A 644 22.91 -47.44 22.01
N SER A 645 22.79 -48.61 22.65
CA SER A 645 23.45 -48.93 23.91
C SER A 645 24.84 -49.53 23.69
N ALA A 646 25.69 -49.54 24.72
CA ALA A 646 26.99 -50.20 24.68
C ALA A 646 26.87 -51.69 24.27
N ASP A 647 25.85 -52.38 24.77
CA ASP A 647 25.57 -53.78 24.43
C ASP A 647 25.19 -53.96 22.97
N LEU A 648 24.33 -53.08 22.42
CA LEU A 648 23.96 -53.12 21.00
C LEU A 648 25.15 -52.78 20.10
N ALA A 649 25.99 -51.82 20.50
CA ALA A 649 27.19 -51.46 19.77
C ALA A 649 28.19 -52.64 19.73
N GLU A 650 28.41 -53.32 20.86
CA GLU A 650 29.30 -54.49 20.92
C GLU A 650 28.80 -55.66 20.08
N ASP A 651 27.48 -55.91 20.06
CA ASP A 651 26.86 -56.91 19.18
C ASP A 651 27.05 -56.58 17.69
N ILE A 652 26.84 -55.32 17.30
CA ILE A 652 27.06 -54.86 15.92
C ILE A 652 28.54 -54.98 15.57
N ARG A 653 29.45 -54.66 16.50
CA ARG A 653 30.91 -54.78 16.32
C ARG A 653 31.35 -56.22 16.08
N ARG A 654 30.78 -57.18 16.80
CA ARG A 654 31.05 -58.62 16.61
C ARG A 654 30.58 -59.15 15.25
N GLY A 655 29.57 -58.52 14.66
CA GLY A 655 29.07 -58.82 13.32
C GLY A 655 29.83 -58.14 12.17
N MET A 656 30.78 -57.23 12.45
CA MET A 656 31.59 -56.60 11.41
C MET A 656 32.65 -57.57 10.87
N PRO A 657 32.90 -57.60 9.55
CA PRO A 657 33.99 -58.39 8.99
C PRO A 657 35.31 -57.93 9.60
N SER A 658 36.09 -58.87 10.16
CA SER A 658 37.39 -58.54 10.75
C SER A 658 38.33 -58.02 9.67
N SER A 659 38.98 -56.89 9.94
CA SER A 659 40.02 -56.29 9.10
C SER A 659 41.28 -57.16 8.95
N ALA A 660 41.30 -58.36 9.57
CA ALA A 660 42.39 -59.32 9.49
C ALA A 660 42.33 -60.26 8.25
N GLY A 661 41.26 -60.23 7.45
CA GLY A 661 41.05 -61.19 6.35
C GLY A 661 41.56 -60.78 4.95
N ILE A 662 42.17 -59.60 4.76
CA ILE A 662 42.49 -59.06 3.42
C ILE A 662 43.99 -59.19 3.05
N MET A 663 44.79 -59.90 3.86
CA MET A 663 46.21 -60.20 3.54
C MET A 663 46.53 -61.70 3.58
N SER A 664 45.82 -62.52 2.81
CA SER A 664 46.37 -63.82 2.35
C SER A 664 45.54 -64.38 1.19
N ASN A 665 45.85 -63.98 -0.05
CA ASN A 665 45.87 -64.87 -1.22
C ASN A 665 46.14 -64.05 -2.48
N THR A 666 47.42 -63.85 -2.76
CA THR A 666 47.89 -63.56 -4.12
C THR A 666 49.10 -64.44 -4.40
N THR A 667 48.86 -65.74 -4.59
CA THR A 667 49.78 -66.68 -5.26
C THR A 667 48.98 -67.85 -5.85
N ARG A 668 48.42 -67.63 -7.04
CA ARG A 668 48.57 -68.49 -8.22
C ARG A 668 47.89 -67.88 -9.43
#